data_AF-I3K7Q9-F1
#
_entry.id   AF-I3K7Q9-F1
#
_cell.length_a   1.000
_cell.length_b   1.000
_cell.length_c   1.000
_cell.angle_alpha   90.00
_cell.angle_beta   90.00
_cell.angle_gamma   90.00
#
_symmetry.space_group_name_H-M   'P 1'
#
loop_
_entity.id
_entity.type
_entity.pdbx_description
1 polymer ?
#
loop_
_entity_poly.entity_id
_entity_poly.type
_entity_poly.pdbx_seq_one_letter_code
_entity_poly.pdbx_strand_id
1 'polypeptide(L)'
;MVDFLFSCSFRCVVSCCPLLSKLVTGVIMADSADFTPTVNSQSPGKEEQGGGEGGGGSEGDVKGGLTDAQRGVLERCVHALKHAKNDSQTLAALLLISRLCPASELDKPMLRRIFEAVGLNLPARLLVTAVRGDENSGLPPNELLSLGTALLAALSTEPDMASSPQLLATVPLLLGILVNGPVFTQQKQEAREQHQVGQSPDGEVQSANISNPDCNPASVAQSAEETESSKQKGDDGSEASRVSTSQENPLSSSLDAALAADCYLVLTAVCALPRGSELLLSRGAISALCQAVELKQTLSHEKGLALLGSLLSGKNKDKAWSKHTPELLSLLVRLSKDFCESTDETRLGMCGQLAQFLPPAGVAAESEELKAVVGSLWEVLRPMVQAKLTPRHIGPILVLSACLLDLYGWEMAGPPKFCCLLVNRACVEVRMGLEDLPGNDLTPEVQHTITGCYRIMEAAIEQACSPGVPQAAAPSQSSISTLSLQQSRQVLGVLEEAFSGLMYFLQQVEPSRYGDPFVFATFRSLCSWLAEETSCLKEEVTRLLPFLINYTRSHLQGGILEQSLADWMVKMSIGEDGGAWTGREALRYLLPALCHLSAEEGPRKVLLDVDTPALLVDFLSQSWTFLRGKTSAASTRDPSMETACSALLNFTVTEPERVRKDLCFRSLEVLLSEALPLLVNKPRLLVLTANCCTLGLMIGRLKEGGSVEAGQRRFLSSALRFLRSALDSSSSPGPVKVSLSWEDSWDDAAELWRLSLQALGGCARAQPSITTLIREEGWLRHMLAMLHQCSALPDQLTQEALEEALCALAERCPVCKQEIGDMMTRSSEGALSNMKKLKKSVVVK
;
A
#
# COMPACT_ATOMS: atom_id res chain seq x y z
N MET A 1 9.02 22.81 14.24
CA MET A 1 8.22 22.17 15.33
C MET A 1 8.19 23.07 16.55
N VAL A 2 9.36 23.44 17.07
CA VAL A 2 9.49 24.46 18.13
C VAL A 2 8.78 25.75 17.74
N ASP A 3 9.05 26.30 16.56
CA ASP A 3 8.38 27.48 15.96
C ASP A 3 6.86 27.44 16.04
N PHE A 4 6.31 26.23 15.93
CA PHE A 4 4.89 26.01 15.86
C PHE A 4 4.25 25.88 17.25
N LEU A 5 4.87 25.09 18.14
CA LEU A 5 4.41 24.93 19.54
C LEU A 5 4.33 26.27 20.28
N PHE A 6 5.23 27.20 19.99
CA PHE A 6 5.22 28.53 20.61
C PHE A 6 4.18 29.47 20.01
N SER A 7 3.96 29.44 18.69
CA SER A 7 2.86 30.19 18.07
C SER A 7 1.48 29.74 18.61
N CYS A 8 1.32 28.47 18.94
CA CYS A 8 0.09 27.90 19.51
C CYS A 8 -0.15 28.30 20.97
N SER A 9 0.92 28.44 21.77
CA SER A 9 0.80 29.00 23.14
C SER A 9 0.56 30.51 23.15
N PHE A 10 0.69 31.18 22.00
CA PHE A 10 0.67 32.65 21.91
C PHE A 10 -0.76 33.22 21.95
N ARG A 11 -1.72 32.65 21.22
CA ARG A 11 -3.07 33.23 21.10
C ARG A 11 -3.86 33.29 22.41
N CYS A 12 -3.83 32.23 23.24
CA CYS A 12 -4.51 32.27 24.54
C CYS A 12 -3.89 33.23 25.55
N VAL A 13 -2.64 33.66 25.35
CA VAL A 13 -1.83 34.35 26.38
C VAL A 13 -1.60 35.84 26.05
N VAL A 14 -1.82 36.27 24.79
CA VAL A 14 -1.67 37.66 24.32
C VAL A 14 -2.71 38.64 24.91
N SER A 15 -3.78 38.15 25.55
CA SER A 15 -4.81 39.00 26.17
C SER A 15 -4.32 39.83 27.38
N CYS A 16 -3.13 39.53 27.93
CA CYS A 16 -2.67 40.13 29.20
C CYS A 16 -1.48 41.12 29.11
N CYS A 17 -0.88 41.42 27.94
CA CYS A 17 0.19 42.43 27.89
C CYS A 17 0.29 43.22 26.54
N PRO A 18 -0.32 44.42 26.43
CA PRO A 18 -0.43 45.16 25.17
C PRO A 18 0.89 45.71 24.57
N LEU A 19 1.98 45.77 25.36
CA LEU A 19 3.21 46.49 24.99
C LEU A 19 4.25 45.64 24.25
N LEU A 20 4.39 44.35 24.59
CA LEU A 20 5.25 43.41 23.83
C LEU A 20 4.51 42.74 22.67
N SER A 21 3.18 42.59 22.77
CA SER A 21 2.32 42.11 21.70
C SER A 21 2.61 42.82 20.36
N LYS A 22 2.76 44.15 20.37
CA LYS A 22 3.05 44.95 19.16
C LYS A 22 4.38 44.61 18.46
N LEU A 23 5.40 44.17 19.20
CA LEU A 23 6.67 43.77 18.59
C LEU A 23 6.53 42.41 17.91
N VAL A 24 5.95 41.43 18.61
CA VAL A 24 5.86 40.05 18.11
C VAL A 24 4.80 39.94 16.99
N THR A 25 3.66 40.60 17.11
CA THR A 25 2.63 40.61 16.05
C THR A 25 3.12 41.27 14.76
N GLY A 26 3.97 42.30 14.84
CA GLY A 26 4.51 42.96 13.65
C GLY A 26 5.63 42.17 12.95
N VAL A 27 6.39 41.33 13.65
CA VAL A 27 7.35 40.40 13.01
C VAL A 27 6.59 39.30 12.25
N ILE A 28 5.54 38.75 12.85
CA ILE A 28 4.74 37.67 12.24
C ILE A 28 3.98 38.16 10.99
N MET A 29 3.43 39.38 11.02
CA MET A 29 2.75 39.98 9.86
C MET A 29 3.67 40.17 8.65
N ALA A 30 4.98 40.38 8.86
CA ALA A 30 5.95 40.54 7.78
C ALA A 30 6.28 39.22 7.05
N ASP A 31 6.39 38.10 7.78
CA ASP A 31 6.68 36.78 7.18
C ASP A 31 5.44 36.12 6.55
N SER A 32 4.22 36.49 6.97
CA SER A 32 2.98 35.96 6.37
C SER A 32 2.70 36.41 4.94
N ALA A 33 3.48 37.36 4.39
CA ALA A 33 3.32 37.86 3.02
C ALA A 33 3.91 36.91 1.95
N ASP A 34 4.85 36.03 2.31
CA ASP A 34 5.61 35.20 1.36
C ASP A 34 5.08 33.76 1.21
N PHE A 35 3.93 33.42 1.82
CA PHE A 35 3.28 32.10 1.69
C PHE A 35 1.91 32.18 1.00
N THR A 36 1.92 32.36 -0.32
CA THR A 36 0.77 32.04 -1.18
C THR A 36 1.08 30.80 -2.04
N PRO A 37 0.21 29.76 -2.05
CA PRO A 37 0.35 28.67 -3.01
C PRO A 37 0.02 29.18 -4.40
N THR A 38 0.90 28.93 -5.37
CA THR A 38 0.83 29.51 -6.71
C THR A 38 -0.33 28.89 -7.52
N VAL A 39 -1.50 29.55 -7.52
CA VAL A 39 -2.59 29.22 -8.45
C VAL A 39 -2.37 29.98 -9.75
N ASN A 40 -1.99 29.25 -10.80
CA ASN A 40 -1.67 29.82 -12.10
C ASN A 40 -2.95 30.05 -12.91
N SER A 41 -3.35 31.31 -13.13
CA SER A 41 -4.48 31.66 -13.99
C SER A 41 -4.14 32.84 -14.92
N GLN A 42 -3.68 32.52 -16.14
CA GLN A 42 -3.60 33.48 -17.23
C GLN A 42 -4.95 33.58 -17.95
N SER A 43 -5.40 34.81 -18.23
CA SER A 43 -6.29 35.14 -19.35
C SER A 43 -6.21 36.67 -19.61
N PRO A 44 -6.66 37.20 -20.78
CA PRO A 44 -5.77 38.02 -21.59
C PRO A 44 -6.29 39.44 -21.91
N GLY A 45 -5.45 40.25 -22.58
CA GLY A 45 -5.90 41.45 -23.29
C GLY A 45 -4.91 42.60 -23.27
N LYS A 46 -4.19 42.81 -24.38
CA LYS A 46 -3.53 44.10 -24.69
C LYS A 46 -4.55 45.01 -25.37
N GLU A 47 -4.54 46.30 -25.01
CA GLU A 47 -4.77 47.37 -25.97
C GLU A 47 -3.69 48.43 -25.80
N GLU A 48 -3.09 48.86 -26.92
CA GLU A 48 -2.11 49.94 -27.00
C GLU A 48 -2.83 51.23 -27.41
N GLN A 49 -2.56 52.37 -26.76
CA GLN A 49 -2.52 53.67 -27.46
C GLN A 49 -2.00 54.85 -26.61
N GLY A 50 -1.37 55.81 -27.29
CA GLY A 50 -1.33 57.22 -26.89
C GLY A 50 -0.09 57.65 -26.10
N GLY A 51 0.84 58.34 -26.76
CA GLY A 51 2.00 58.96 -26.12
C GLY A 51 1.78 60.41 -25.69
N GLY A 52 2.77 60.97 -24.99
CA GLY A 52 2.86 62.38 -24.63
C GLY A 52 4.17 62.66 -23.89
N GLU A 53 4.97 63.61 -24.39
CA GLU A 53 6.25 64.00 -23.79
C GLU A 53 6.06 64.94 -22.58
N GLY A 54 7.02 64.91 -21.64
CA GLY A 54 7.42 66.12 -20.92
C GLY A 54 7.51 66.05 -19.39
N GLY A 55 8.60 66.59 -18.85
CA GLY A 55 8.69 67.06 -17.47
C GLY A 55 9.36 66.08 -16.49
N GLY A 56 10.56 66.44 -16.03
CA GLY A 56 11.22 65.72 -14.94
C GLY A 56 10.67 66.12 -13.56
N GLY A 57 10.76 65.19 -12.61
CA GLY A 57 10.42 65.41 -11.20
C GLY A 57 10.97 64.27 -10.37
N SER A 58 11.89 64.58 -9.46
CA SER A 58 12.44 63.61 -8.51
C SER A 58 11.39 63.24 -7.47
N GLU A 59 11.11 61.95 -7.32
CA GLU A 59 11.08 61.27 -6.01
C GLU A 59 10.94 59.75 -6.24
N GLY A 60 11.94 59.00 -5.79
CA GLY A 60 11.88 57.53 -5.80
C GLY A 60 11.14 57.03 -4.56
N ASP A 61 10.21 56.10 -4.74
CA ASP A 61 9.56 55.37 -3.65
C ASP A 61 10.61 54.61 -2.80
N VAL A 62 11.07 55.25 -1.73
CA VAL A 62 11.87 54.58 -0.70
C VAL A 62 10.91 53.72 0.13
N LYS A 63 10.76 52.44 -0.28
CA LYS A 63 10.24 51.40 0.62
C LYS A 63 11.05 51.45 1.92
N GLY A 64 10.33 51.58 3.04
CA GLY A 64 10.89 52.03 4.32
C GLY A 64 12.01 51.14 4.89
N GLY A 65 12.98 51.80 5.53
CA GLY A 65 14.01 51.18 6.35
C GLY A 65 14.47 52.15 7.43
N LEU A 66 15.04 51.63 8.53
CA LEU A 66 15.44 52.40 9.71
C LEU A 66 16.36 53.58 9.38
N THR A 67 16.04 54.75 9.91
CA THR A 67 16.90 55.95 9.83
C THR A 67 18.24 55.73 10.54
N ASP A 68 19.29 56.45 10.12
CA ASP A 68 20.63 56.33 10.74
C ASP A 68 20.63 56.65 12.24
N ALA A 69 19.75 57.55 12.69
CA ALA A 69 19.54 57.83 14.10
C ALA A 69 18.96 56.62 14.85
N GLN A 70 17.94 55.95 14.29
CA GLN A 70 17.40 54.71 14.87
C GLN A 70 18.44 53.59 14.88
N ARG A 71 19.20 53.41 13.79
CA ARG A 71 20.30 52.42 13.68
C ARG A 71 21.37 52.63 14.76
N GLY A 72 21.79 53.88 14.98
CA GLY A 72 22.74 54.23 16.04
C GLY A 72 22.20 54.09 17.47
N VAL A 73 20.88 54.17 17.69
CA VAL A 73 20.26 53.82 18.97
C VAL A 73 20.14 52.30 19.13
N LEU A 74 19.74 51.58 18.08
CA LEU A 74 19.59 50.13 18.08
C LEU A 74 20.90 49.40 18.41
N GLU A 75 22.03 49.79 17.82
CA GLU A 75 23.34 49.21 18.15
C GLU A 75 23.73 49.47 19.62
N ARG A 76 23.36 50.62 20.21
CA ARG A 76 23.55 50.86 21.66
C ARG A 76 22.64 49.99 22.51
N CYS A 77 21.40 49.73 22.07
CA CYS A 77 20.49 48.81 22.75
C CYS A 77 20.98 47.37 22.68
N VAL A 78 21.47 46.90 21.53
CA VAL A 78 22.06 45.56 21.36
C VAL A 78 23.36 45.42 22.17
N HIS A 79 24.18 46.47 22.24
CA HIS A 79 25.35 46.49 23.13
C HIS A 79 24.94 46.38 24.60
N ALA A 80 23.92 47.14 25.05
CA ALA A 80 23.40 47.06 26.40
C ALA A 80 22.80 45.68 26.72
N LEU A 81 22.10 45.07 25.76
CA LEU A 81 21.52 43.74 25.86
C LEU A 81 22.62 42.67 26.07
N LYS A 82 23.71 42.72 25.30
CA LYS A 82 24.88 41.81 25.45
C LYS A 82 25.65 41.99 26.77
N HIS A 83 25.47 43.11 27.47
CA HIS A 83 26.16 43.43 28.73
C HIS A 83 25.23 43.49 29.95
N ALA A 84 23.95 43.07 29.80
CA ALA A 84 22.98 43.04 30.89
C ALA A 84 23.41 42.03 31.96
N LYS A 85 23.39 42.46 33.23
CA LYS A 85 23.81 41.63 34.39
C LYS A 85 22.65 40.96 35.10
N ASN A 86 21.42 41.36 34.82
CA ASN A 86 20.20 40.79 35.40
C ASN A 86 19.03 40.86 34.41
N ASP A 87 18.03 40.03 34.65
CA ASP A 87 16.88 39.87 33.74
C ASP A 87 16.08 41.18 33.58
N SER A 88 16.05 42.04 34.61
CA SER A 88 15.46 43.38 34.55
C SER A 88 16.15 44.30 33.55
N GLN A 89 17.49 44.27 33.45
CA GLN A 89 18.23 45.04 32.43
C GLN A 89 17.98 44.50 31.02
N THR A 90 17.93 43.18 30.86
CA THR A 90 17.64 42.52 29.58
C THR A 90 16.23 42.90 29.08
N LEU A 91 15.23 42.85 29.96
CA LEU A 91 13.86 43.23 29.65
C LEU A 91 13.70 44.74 29.40
N ALA A 92 14.39 45.60 30.15
CA ALA A 92 14.39 47.04 29.91
C ALA A 92 15.01 47.39 28.54
N ALA A 93 16.10 46.72 28.14
CA ALA A 93 16.70 46.89 26.83
C ALA A 93 15.77 46.42 25.70
N LEU A 94 15.09 45.28 25.87
CA LEU A 94 14.09 44.78 24.91
C LEU A 94 12.88 45.71 24.77
N LEU A 95 12.35 46.25 25.87
CA LEU A 95 11.28 47.25 25.86
C LEU A 95 11.71 48.58 25.22
N LEU A 96 13.00 48.92 25.28
CA LEU A 96 13.53 50.11 24.62
C LEU A 96 13.63 49.89 23.10
N ILE A 97 14.11 48.72 22.68
CA ILE A 97 14.10 48.30 21.26
C ILE A 97 12.67 48.31 20.71
N SER A 98 11.72 47.72 21.44
CA SER A 98 10.34 47.56 20.97
C SER A 98 9.52 48.84 20.85
N ARG A 99 9.97 49.92 21.50
CA ARG A 99 9.33 51.25 21.43
C ARG A 99 9.97 52.19 20.42
N LEU A 100 11.19 51.89 19.95
CA LEU A 100 11.98 52.75 19.07
C LEU A 100 12.09 52.23 17.63
N CYS A 101 11.89 50.92 17.42
CA CYS A 101 11.89 50.27 16.12
C CYS A 101 10.57 49.49 15.95
N PRO A 102 9.68 49.90 15.02
CA PRO A 102 8.56 49.06 14.60
C PRO A 102 9.07 47.72 14.07
N ALA A 103 8.36 46.63 14.40
CA ALA A 103 8.75 45.29 13.98
C ALA A 103 8.80 45.09 12.45
N SER A 104 8.03 45.88 11.70
CA SER A 104 8.03 45.92 10.24
C SER A 104 9.26 46.60 9.61
N GLU A 105 10.13 47.23 10.41
CA GLU A 105 11.33 47.96 9.96
C GLU A 105 12.64 47.24 10.35
N LEU A 106 12.56 46.04 10.94
CA LEU A 106 13.73 45.27 11.42
C LEU A 106 14.06 44.12 10.45
N ASP A 107 15.12 44.28 9.64
CA ASP A 107 15.54 43.21 8.74
C ASP A 107 16.06 41.96 9.50
N LYS A 108 15.90 40.77 8.91
CA LYS A 108 16.22 39.46 9.53
C LYS A 108 17.61 39.38 10.20
N PRO A 109 18.72 39.92 9.65
CA PRO A 109 20.03 39.93 10.31
C PRO A 109 20.08 40.69 11.64
N MET A 110 19.23 41.70 11.84
CA MET A 110 19.17 42.48 13.09
C MET A 110 18.34 41.74 14.13
N LEU A 111 17.25 41.08 13.74
CA LEU A 111 16.46 40.21 14.63
C LEU A 111 17.34 39.08 15.19
N ARG A 112 18.14 38.40 14.35
CA ARG A 112 19.14 37.41 14.80
C ARG A 112 20.09 37.95 15.87
N ARG A 113 20.69 39.12 15.64
CA ARG A 113 21.60 39.76 16.62
C ARG A 113 20.93 40.10 17.94
N ILE A 114 19.64 40.45 17.92
CA ILE A 114 18.85 40.69 19.13
C ILE A 114 18.60 39.35 19.84
N PHE A 115 18.13 38.33 19.13
CA PHE A 115 17.85 37.00 19.68
C PHE A 115 19.08 36.30 20.28
N GLU A 116 20.23 36.37 19.61
CA GLU A 116 21.54 35.95 20.16
C GLU A 116 21.89 36.66 21.47
N ALA A 117 21.56 37.95 21.58
CA ALA A 117 21.86 38.77 22.76
C ALA A 117 20.87 38.59 23.91
N VAL A 118 19.61 38.19 23.64
CA VAL A 118 18.65 37.78 24.68
C VAL A 118 19.04 36.42 25.25
N GLY A 119 19.31 35.45 24.36
CA GLY A 119 19.59 34.07 24.72
C GLY A 119 18.40 33.31 25.32
N LEU A 120 18.53 31.99 25.33
CA LEU A 120 17.43 31.06 25.68
C LEU A 120 17.25 30.86 27.19
N ASN A 121 18.21 31.34 27.99
CA ASN A 121 18.20 31.18 29.43
C ASN A 121 17.19 32.10 30.14
N LEU A 122 16.94 33.31 29.62
CA LEU A 122 15.98 34.25 30.21
C LEU A 122 14.55 33.70 30.15
N PRO A 123 14.01 33.26 29.00
CA PRO A 123 12.64 32.75 28.95
C PRO A 123 12.45 31.46 29.75
N ALA A 124 13.45 30.56 29.75
CA ALA A 124 13.42 29.35 30.56
C ALA A 124 13.33 29.67 32.07
N ARG A 125 14.07 30.69 32.55
CA ARG A 125 13.92 31.21 33.92
C ARG A 125 12.54 31.80 34.18
N LEU A 126 12.03 32.65 33.28
CA LEU A 126 10.70 33.27 33.42
C LEU A 126 9.59 32.22 33.56
N LEU A 127 9.61 31.17 32.74
CA LEU A 127 8.64 30.06 32.84
C LEU A 127 8.79 29.28 34.15
N VAL A 128 10.02 28.95 34.57
CA VAL A 128 10.24 28.20 35.83
C VAL A 128 9.86 29.02 37.05
N THR A 129 10.16 30.32 37.09
CA THR A 129 9.74 31.22 38.17
C THR A 129 8.23 31.39 38.21
N ALA A 130 7.57 31.53 37.06
CA ALA A 130 6.12 31.54 36.98
C ALA A 130 5.52 30.25 37.58
N VAL A 131 5.94 29.07 37.09
CA VAL A 131 5.39 27.78 37.54
C VAL A 131 5.66 27.50 39.03
N ARG A 132 6.74 28.04 39.61
CA ARG A 132 7.07 27.86 41.04
C ARG A 132 6.31 28.79 42.00
N GLY A 133 5.68 29.85 41.51
CA GLY A 133 4.86 30.75 42.35
C GLY A 133 5.64 31.47 43.45
N ASP A 134 6.87 31.91 43.19
CA ASP A 134 7.69 32.63 44.18
C ASP A 134 7.15 34.05 44.42
N GLU A 135 6.64 34.33 45.62
CA GLU A 135 6.06 35.64 45.98
C GLU A 135 7.08 36.80 45.95
N ASN A 136 8.38 36.52 45.84
CA ASN A 136 9.40 37.57 45.68
C ASN A 136 9.54 38.07 44.24
N SER A 137 8.79 37.56 43.26
CA SER A 137 8.82 38.08 41.89
C SER A 137 7.99 39.37 41.77
N GLY A 138 8.61 40.47 41.35
CA GLY A 138 7.97 41.79 41.21
C GLY A 138 6.95 41.95 40.08
N LEU A 139 6.49 40.84 39.48
CA LEU A 139 5.45 40.77 38.45
C LEU A 139 4.53 39.58 38.76
N PRO A 140 3.22 39.65 38.48
CA PRO A 140 2.33 38.53 38.73
C PRO A 140 2.69 37.33 37.83
N PRO A 141 2.53 36.08 38.30
CA PRO A 141 3.00 34.90 37.56
C PRO A 141 2.41 34.73 36.15
N ASN A 142 1.21 35.23 35.89
CA ASN A 142 0.60 35.23 34.56
C ASN A 142 1.33 36.15 33.57
N GLU A 143 1.88 37.28 34.02
CA GLU A 143 2.69 38.17 33.19
C GLU A 143 4.08 37.58 32.92
N LEU A 144 4.69 36.92 33.92
CA LEU A 144 5.93 36.16 33.73
C LEU A 144 5.76 34.99 32.74
N LEU A 145 4.64 34.28 32.82
CA LEU A 145 4.26 33.23 31.87
C LEU A 145 4.08 33.81 30.45
N SER A 146 3.31 34.91 30.32
CA SER A 146 3.07 35.60 29.05
C SER A 146 4.35 36.12 28.40
N LEU A 147 5.24 36.71 29.20
CA LEU A 147 6.53 37.19 28.75
C LEU A 147 7.47 36.05 28.35
N GLY A 148 7.51 34.97 29.13
CA GLY A 148 8.31 33.78 28.85
C GLY A 148 7.87 33.07 27.56
N THR A 149 6.58 32.85 27.36
CA THR A 149 6.06 32.22 26.13
C THR A 149 6.21 33.12 24.91
N ALA A 150 5.97 34.43 25.03
CA ALA A 150 6.16 35.39 23.94
C ALA A 150 7.62 35.50 23.49
N LEU A 151 8.57 35.51 24.43
CA LEU A 151 10.00 35.51 24.09
C LEU A 151 10.43 34.20 23.43
N LEU A 152 9.94 33.04 23.88
CA LEU A 152 10.24 31.77 23.20
C LEU A 152 9.58 31.67 21.82
N ALA A 153 8.40 32.28 21.61
CA ALA A 153 7.78 32.40 20.30
C ALA A 153 8.62 33.26 19.34
N ALA A 154 9.21 34.34 19.84
CA ALA A 154 10.13 35.17 19.06
C ALA A 154 11.53 34.54 18.86
N LEU A 155 11.99 33.71 19.79
CA LEU A 155 13.29 33.00 19.71
C LEU A 155 13.22 31.68 18.93
N SER A 156 12.03 31.16 18.73
CA SER A 156 11.72 30.35 17.56
C SER A 156 11.57 31.26 16.33
N THR A 157 11.05 30.78 15.19
CA THR A 157 11.12 31.44 13.86
C THR A 157 12.53 31.47 13.28
N GLU A 158 13.57 31.74 14.09
CA GLU A 158 14.97 31.51 13.69
C GLU A 158 15.35 30.02 13.87
N PRO A 159 15.61 29.28 12.77
CA PRO A 159 15.77 27.81 12.83
C PRO A 159 16.90 27.31 13.73
N ASP A 160 18.00 28.06 13.80
CA ASP A 160 19.18 27.71 14.62
C ASP A 160 18.89 27.79 16.12
N MET A 161 18.03 28.73 16.52
CA MET A 161 17.58 28.88 17.91
C MET A 161 16.46 27.87 18.22
N ALA A 162 15.55 27.65 17.28
CA ALA A 162 14.47 26.67 17.36
C ALA A 162 14.96 25.22 17.51
N SER A 163 16.11 24.88 16.91
CA SER A 163 16.73 23.55 16.99
C SER A 163 17.63 23.35 18.22
N SER A 164 17.81 24.38 19.04
CA SER A 164 18.72 24.32 20.20
C SER A 164 18.22 23.39 21.32
N PRO A 165 19.13 22.68 22.03
CA PRO A 165 18.75 21.79 23.14
C PRO A 165 18.07 22.52 24.31
N GLN A 166 18.44 23.79 24.56
CA GLN A 166 17.88 24.59 25.65
C GLN A 166 16.42 24.94 25.41
N LEU A 167 16.07 25.29 24.16
CA LEU A 167 14.69 25.61 23.80
C LEU A 167 13.84 24.33 23.79
N LEU A 168 14.34 23.24 23.21
CA LEU A 168 13.70 21.92 23.23
C LEU A 168 13.41 21.41 24.66
N ALA A 169 14.29 21.68 25.64
CA ALA A 169 14.08 21.32 27.03
C ALA A 169 12.88 22.03 27.71
N THR A 170 12.37 23.14 27.14
CA THR A 170 11.17 23.83 27.66
C THR A 170 9.86 23.20 27.17
N VAL A 171 9.87 22.38 26.12
CA VAL A 171 8.65 21.80 25.53
C VAL A 171 7.82 20.98 26.54
N PRO A 172 8.40 20.09 27.38
CA PRO A 172 7.63 19.35 28.39
C PRO A 172 6.97 20.25 29.43
N LEU A 173 7.61 21.37 29.80
CA LEU A 173 7.06 22.35 30.74
C LEU A 173 5.81 23.03 30.17
N LEU A 174 5.87 23.42 28.90
CA LEU A 174 4.76 24.08 28.20
C LEU A 174 3.58 23.14 27.99
N LEU A 175 3.83 21.89 27.59
CA LEU A 175 2.80 20.86 27.52
C LEU A 175 2.18 20.61 28.90
N GLY A 176 2.98 20.64 29.98
CA GLY A 176 2.48 20.56 31.35
C GLY A 176 1.57 21.73 31.75
N ILE A 177 1.90 22.96 31.33
CA ILE A 177 1.07 24.15 31.56
C ILE A 177 -0.23 24.10 30.74
N LEU A 178 -0.17 23.58 29.51
CA LEU A 178 -1.36 23.42 28.65
C LEU A 178 -2.33 22.36 29.20
N VAL A 179 -1.83 21.26 29.76
CA VAL A 179 -2.67 20.17 30.30
C VAL A 179 -3.28 20.51 31.66
N ASN A 180 -2.50 21.07 32.59
CA ASN A 180 -2.94 21.29 33.97
C ASN A 180 -3.46 22.72 34.21
N GLY A 181 -3.41 23.58 33.19
CA GLY A 181 -3.53 25.02 33.34
C GLY A 181 -2.33 25.64 34.09
N PRO A 182 -2.29 26.98 34.22
CA PRO A 182 -1.37 27.64 35.12
C PRO A 182 -1.76 27.31 36.58
N VAL A 183 -0.87 26.67 37.33
CA VAL A 183 -1.09 25.92 38.60
C VAL A 183 -1.68 26.73 39.77
N PHE A 184 -1.91 28.03 39.62
CA PHE A 184 -2.29 28.98 40.69
C PHE A 184 -3.68 28.79 41.31
N THR A 185 -4.54 27.92 40.75
CA THR A 185 -5.94 27.80 41.20
C THR A 185 -6.16 26.81 42.36
N GLN A 186 -5.34 25.77 42.53
CA GLN A 186 -5.58 24.77 43.60
C GLN A 186 -5.27 25.30 45.01
N GLN A 187 -4.15 26.01 45.22
CA GLN A 187 -3.75 26.48 46.56
C GLN A 187 -4.72 27.52 47.17
N LYS A 188 -5.55 28.18 46.36
CA LYS A 188 -6.52 29.19 46.86
C LYS A 188 -7.85 28.59 47.32
N GLN A 189 -8.10 27.31 47.07
CA GLN A 189 -9.32 26.64 47.46
C GLN A 189 -9.17 26.00 48.85
N GLU A 190 -8.06 25.30 49.11
CA GLU A 190 -7.70 24.80 50.45
C GLU A 190 -7.54 25.94 51.48
N ALA A 191 -7.00 27.09 51.06
CA ALA A 191 -6.86 28.28 51.90
C ALA A 191 -8.19 28.99 52.23
N ARG A 192 -9.31 28.68 51.55
CA ARG A 192 -10.63 29.28 51.81
C ARG A 192 -11.50 28.45 52.75
N GLU A 193 -11.29 27.15 52.84
CA GLU A 193 -12.03 26.29 53.79
C GLU A 193 -11.48 26.36 55.22
N GLN A 194 -10.23 26.80 55.40
CA GLN A 194 -9.59 26.93 56.72
C GLN A 194 -9.84 28.27 57.45
N HIS A 195 -10.77 29.11 56.97
CA HIS A 195 -11.08 30.42 57.60
C HIS A 195 -12.55 30.64 57.99
N GLN A 196 -13.33 29.56 58.14
CA GLN A 196 -14.63 29.55 58.83
C GLN A 196 -14.74 28.44 59.87
N VAL A 197 -13.87 28.47 60.89
CA VAL A 197 -14.09 27.75 62.16
C VAL A 197 -13.87 28.75 63.30
N GLY A 198 -14.95 29.19 63.96
CA GLY A 198 -14.82 30.30 64.91
C GLY A 198 -16.06 30.81 65.64
N GLN A 199 -17.08 30.00 65.92
CA GLN A 199 -17.96 30.17 67.10
C GLN A 199 -18.83 28.91 67.34
N SER A 200 -18.81 28.42 68.58
CA SER A 200 -19.45 27.18 69.08
C SER A 200 -20.70 27.55 69.94
N PRO A 201 -21.34 26.64 70.71
CA PRO A 201 -21.29 25.16 70.74
C PRO A 201 -22.68 24.46 70.78
N ASP A 202 -22.69 23.12 70.66
CA ASP A 202 -23.34 22.14 71.58
C ASP A 202 -23.77 20.84 70.84
N GLY A 203 -23.63 19.68 71.49
CA GLY A 203 -24.24 18.42 71.04
C GLY A 203 -23.29 17.27 70.70
N GLU A 204 -22.88 16.55 71.74
CA GLU A 204 -22.54 15.12 71.80
C GLU A 204 -23.43 14.21 70.89
N VAL A 205 -23.08 12.99 70.42
CA VAL A 205 -21.94 12.06 70.63
C VAL A 205 -22.05 10.84 69.68
N GLN A 206 -20.93 10.16 69.35
CA GLN A 206 -20.81 8.76 68.80
C GLN A 206 -21.46 8.44 67.42
N SER A 207 -21.10 7.35 66.72
CA SER A 207 -19.81 6.64 66.52
C SER A 207 -20.04 5.46 65.55
N ALA A 208 -19.24 5.36 64.48
CA ALA A 208 -18.89 4.09 63.79
C ALA A 208 -20.09 3.30 63.14
N ASN A 209 -19.93 2.31 62.26
CA ASN A 209 -18.79 1.83 61.46
C ASN A 209 -19.30 0.90 60.32
N ILE A 210 -18.44 0.60 59.35
CA ILE A 210 -18.34 -0.71 58.65
C ILE A 210 -19.44 -1.12 57.60
N SER A 211 -19.00 -1.08 56.33
CA SER A 211 -19.19 -2.03 55.21
C SER A 211 -20.58 -2.49 54.69
N ASN A 212 -20.85 -2.19 53.40
CA ASN A 212 -20.81 -3.11 52.23
C ASN A 212 -20.71 -4.65 52.46
N PRO A 213 -21.12 -5.53 51.49
CA PRO A 213 -21.60 -5.24 50.12
C PRO A 213 -22.81 -6.11 49.64
N ASP A 214 -23.13 -5.99 48.34
CA ASP A 214 -23.67 -7.00 47.40
C ASP A 214 -24.96 -7.80 47.72
N CYS A 215 -26.02 -7.60 46.93
CA CYS A 215 -26.34 -8.49 45.79
C CYS A 215 -27.69 -8.14 45.09
N ASN A 216 -27.62 -8.07 43.75
CA ASN A 216 -28.72 -8.28 42.79
C ASN A 216 -29.11 -9.79 42.75
N PRO A 217 -30.04 -10.30 41.89
CA PRO A 217 -30.94 -9.64 40.92
C PRO A 217 -32.41 -10.16 40.90
N ALA A 218 -33.26 -9.56 40.04
CA ALA A 218 -34.39 -10.15 39.28
C ALA A 218 -35.55 -10.86 40.07
N SER A 219 -36.81 -10.87 39.62
CA SER A 219 -37.33 -10.95 38.25
C SER A 219 -38.86 -10.68 38.20
N VAL A 220 -39.39 -10.21 37.06
CA VAL A 220 -40.50 -10.83 36.27
C VAL A 220 -41.81 -11.21 37.02
N ALA A 221 -43.04 -10.85 36.62
CA ALA A 221 -43.57 -10.18 35.42
C ALA A 221 -45.06 -9.78 35.60
N GLN A 222 -45.61 -9.05 34.61
CA GLN A 222 -47.01 -9.08 34.13
C GLN A 222 -48.12 -8.57 35.08
N SER A 223 -49.25 -8.00 34.63
CA SER A 223 -49.77 -7.73 33.26
C SER A 223 -51.01 -6.82 33.32
N ALA A 224 -51.27 -6.09 32.22
CA ALA A 224 -52.62 -5.73 31.69
C ALA A 224 -53.56 -4.85 32.55
N GLU A 225 -54.49 -4.05 32.00
CA GLU A 225 -54.70 -3.50 30.64
C GLU A 225 -55.71 -2.33 30.75
N GLU A 226 -55.66 -1.38 29.79
CA GLU A 226 -56.82 -0.59 29.31
C GLU A 226 -57.52 0.41 30.29
N THR A 227 -58.25 1.45 29.85
CA THR A 227 -58.56 2.01 28.52
C THR A 227 -58.76 3.55 28.62
N GLU A 228 -58.60 4.28 27.50
CA GLU A 228 -59.37 5.49 27.05
C GLU A 228 -59.76 6.67 27.99
N SER A 229 -60.01 7.90 27.55
CA SER A 229 -59.65 8.68 26.32
C SER A 229 -60.09 10.16 26.52
N SER A 230 -59.74 11.04 25.56
CA SER A 230 -60.40 12.33 25.28
C SER A 230 -60.13 13.50 26.27
N LYS A 231 -60.21 14.80 25.91
CA LYS A 231 -59.95 15.53 24.64
C LYS A 231 -60.03 17.05 24.94
N GLN A 232 -59.09 17.85 24.40
CA GLN A 232 -59.26 19.28 24.01
C GLN A 232 -59.69 20.30 25.10
N LYS A 233 -59.56 21.62 24.95
CA LYS A 233 -58.64 22.54 24.23
C LYS A 233 -59.06 23.96 24.66
N GLY A 234 -58.14 24.90 24.90
CA GLY A 234 -58.51 26.30 25.18
C GLY A 234 -57.31 27.23 25.36
N ASP A 235 -57.12 28.14 24.40
CA ASP A 235 -56.21 29.29 24.47
C ASP A 235 -56.72 30.34 25.48
N ASP A 236 -55.83 31.09 26.15
CA ASP A 236 -55.45 32.43 25.65
C ASP A 236 -54.16 32.94 26.33
N GLY A 237 -53.44 33.85 25.66
CA GLY A 237 -52.03 34.16 25.99
C GLY A 237 -51.76 35.49 26.70
N SER A 238 -50.55 35.62 27.26
CA SER A 238 -49.83 36.89 27.42
C SER A 238 -48.33 36.67 27.69
N GLU A 239 -47.50 37.53 27.13
CA GLU A 239 -46.05 37.53 27.32
C GLU A 239 -45.67 38.02 28.74
N ALA A 240 -44.66 37.40 29.36
CA ALA A 240 -43.40 38.07 29.71
C ALA A 240 -42.60 37.35 30.82
N SER A 241 -41.36 36.97 30.47
CA SER A 241 -40.16 37.10 31.32
C SER A 241 -39.97 36.22 32.58
N ARG A 242 -38.99 35.31 32.43
CA ARG A 242 -37.84 35.02 33.33
C ARG A 242 -37.90 33.91 34.40
N VAL A 243 -36.75 33.23 34.42
CA VAL A 243 -36.17 32.28 35.40
C VAL A 243 -36.75 30.86 35.39
N SER A 244 -36.16 30.01 34.55
CA SER A 244 -36.05 28.57 34.81
C SER A 244 -34.63 28.28 35.30
N THR A 245 -34.50 27.69 36.48
CA THR A 245 -33.22 27.32 37.10
C THR A 245 -32.59 26.12 36.38
N SER A 246 -31.46 26.34 35.71
CA SER A 246 -30.54 25.27 35.30
C SER A 246 -29.75 24.76 36.51
N GLN A 247 -29.79 23.45 36.77
CA GLN A 247 -28.77 22.79 37.59
C GLN A 247 -27.53 22.58 36.71
N GLU A 248 -26.57 23.49 36.81
CA GLU A 248 -25.26 23.35 36.19
C GLU A 248 -24.34 22.51 37.07
N ASN A 249 -23.84 21.38 36.55
CA ASN A 249 -22.66 20.73 37.10
C ASN A 249 -21.43 21.57 36.74
N PRO A 250 -20.58 21.99 37.71
CA PRO A 250 -19.44 22.83 37.42
C PRO A 250 -18.25 22.02 36.86
N LEU A 251 -17.38 22.71 36.11
CA LEU A 251 -16.03 22.29 35.69
C LEU A 251 -15.93 21.32 34.50
N SER A 252 -16.35 21.78 33.32
CA SER A 252 -15.49 21.65 32.13
C SER A 252 -15.22 23.04 31.55
N SER A 253 -13.97 23.49 31.60
CA SER A 253 -13.57 24.74 30.95
C SER A 253 -13.66 24.55 29.44
N SER A 254 -14.52 25.29 28.73
CA SER A 254 -14.61 25.22 27.28
C SER A 254 -13.25 25.55 26.67
N LEU A 255 -12.63 24.56 26.03
CA LEU A 255 -11.36 24.75 25.33
C LEU A 255 -11.57 25.81 24.26
N ASP A 256 -10.75 26.86 24.27
CA ASP A 256 -10.85 27.95 23.30
C ASP A 256 -10.73 27.37 21.87
N ALA A 257 -11.62 27.78 20.97
CA ALA A 257 -11.58 27.35 19.57
C ALA A 257 -10.24 27.72 18.90
N ALA A 258 -9.58 28.80 19.33
CA ALA A 258 -8.23 29.13 18.92
C ALA A 258 -7.21 28.08 19.40
N LEU A 259 -7.27 27.68 20.67
CA LEU A 259 -6.38 26.66 21.24
C LEU A 259 -6.58 25.29 20.58
N ALA A 260 -7.83 24.89 20.34
CA ALA A 260 -8.14 23.67 19.59
C ALA A 260 -7.58 23.72 18.16
N ALA A 261 -7.76 24.87 17.47
CA ALA A 261 -7.28 25.08 16.10
C ALA A 261 -5.75 24.97 16.00
N ASP A 262 -5.07 25.45 17.02
CA ASP A 262 -3.62 25.46 17.18
C ASP A 262 -3.08 24.05 17.53
N CYS A 263 -3.73 23.32 18.45
CA CYS A 263 -3.43 21.92 18.74
C CYS A 263 -3.49 21.02 17.50
N TYR A 264 -4.54 21.18 16.66
CA TYR A 264 -4.62 20.43 15.40
C TYR A 264 -3.45 20.72 14.46
N LEU A 265 -3.03 21.98 14.34
CA LEU A 265 -1.91 22.35 13.47
C LEU A 265 -0.58 21.76 13.96
N VAL A 266 -0.33 21.73 15.28
CA VAL A 266 0.82 21.04 15.88
C VAL A 266 0.79 19.55 15.55
N LEU A 267 -0.37 18.89 15.71
CA LEU A 267 -0.50 17.47 15.44
C LEU A 267 -0.31 17.13 13.95
N THR A 268 -0.83 17.96 13.04
CA THR A 268 -0.57 17.83 11.59
C THR A 268 0.91 18.01 11.26
N ALA A 269 1.58 19.01 11.84
CA ALA A 269 3.02 19.22 11.67
C ALA A 269 3.87 18.06 12.23
N VAL A 270 3.44 17.43 13.34
CA VAL A 270 4.07 16.20 13.86
C VAL A 270 3.80 15.03 12.91
N CYS A 271 2.56 14.86 12.44
CA CYS A 271 2.17 13.76 11.53
C CYS A 271 2.97 13.76 10.22
N ALA A 272 3.35 14.94 9.72
CA ALA A 272 4.17 15.11 8.51
C ALA A 272 5.64 14.65 8.67
N LEU A 273 6.12 14.39 9.89
CA LEU A 273 7.52 13.97 10.12
C LEU A 273 7.73 12.47 9.87
N PRO A 274 8.93 12.02 9.43
CA PRO A 274 9.18 10.63 9.02
C PRO A 274 8.85 9.54 10.07
N ARG A 275 8.88 9.89 11.36
CA ARG A 275 8.50 9.01 12.49
C ARG A 275 7.27 9.49 13.26
N GLY A 276 6.72 10.65 12.91
CA GLY A 276 5.71 11.33 13.72
C GLY A 276 4.35 10.65 13.66
N SER A 277 3.90 10.23 12.49
CA SER A 277 2.64 9.51 12.32
C SER A 277 2.60 8.16 13.06
N GLU A 278 3.71 7.40 13.06
CA GLU A 278 3.83 6.15 13.82
C GLU A 278 3.88 6.40 15.35
N LEU A 279 4.53 7.48 15.79
CA LEU A 279 4.53 7.88 17.20
C LEU A 279 3.14 8.33 17.66
N LEU A 280 2.41 9.12 16.86
CA LEU A 280 1.03 9.51 17.14
C LEU A 280 0.11 8.28 17.24
N LEU A 281 0.24 7.34 16.30
CA LEU A 281 -0.46 6.05 16.33
C LEU A 281 -0.21 5.29 17.65
N SER A 282 1.07 5.13 18.03
CA SER A 282 1.43 4.41 19.25
C SER A 282 1.03 5.11 20.56
N ARG A 283 0.64 6.39 20.49
CA ARG A 283 0.14 7.19 21.62
C ARG A 283 -1.39 7.34 21.65
N GLY A 284 -2.12 6.57 20.84
CA GLY A 284 -3.59 6.53 20.87
C GLY A 284 -4.28 7.69 20.16
N ALA A 285 -3.58 8.40 19.25
CA ALA A 285 -4.14 9.55 18.53
C ALA A 285 -5.42 9.21 17.76
N ILE A 286 -5.55 7.99 17.21
CA ILE A 286 -6.76 7.55 16.48
C ILE A 286 -8.00 7.62 17.39
N SER A 287 -7.97 6.96 18.54
CA SER A 287 -9.11 6.92 19.48
C SER A 287 -9.50 8.33 19.96
N ALA A 288 -8.51 9.16 20.31
CA ALA A 288 -8.73 10.55 20.73
C ALA A 288 -9.34 11.43 19.61
N LEU A 289 -8.91 11.25 18.36
CA LEU A 289 -9.44 12.00 17.23
C LEU A 289 -10.84 11.53 16.82
N CYS A 290 -11.13 10.22 16.86
CA CYS A 290 -12.48 9.70 16.66
C CYS A 290 -13.47 10.29 17.69
N GLN A 291 -13.07 10.32 18.97
CA GLN A 291 -13.84 10.96 20.04
C GLN A 291 -14.01 12.48 19.83
N ALA A 292 -12.97 13.18 19.35
CA ALA A 292 -13.08 14.61 19.06
C ALA A 292 -14.05 14.92 17.91
N VAL A 293 -14.12 14.05 16.89
CA VAL A 293 -15.10 14.13 15.79
C VAL A 293 -16.51 13.75 16.27
N GLU A 294 -16.64 12.82 17.22
CA GLU A 294 -17.92 12.43 17.85
C GLU A 294 -18.63 13.59 18.55
N LEU A 295 -17.89 14.53 19.12
CA LEU A 295 -18.44 15.70 19.81
C LEU A 295 -19.01 16.77 18.86
N LYS A 296 -19.04 16.52 17.53
CA LYS A 296 -19.68 17.34 16.48
C LYS A 296 -19.29 18.83 16.46
N GLN A 297 -18.12 19.19 16.99
CA GLN A 297 -17.57 20.54 16.84
C GLN A 297 -17.09 20.73 15.41
N THR A 298 -17.50 21.82 14.74
CA THR A 298 -17.18 22.09 13.32
C THR A 298 -15.68 22.03 13.04
N LEU A 299 -14.88 22.67 13.90
CA LEU A 299 -13.43 22.66 13.84
C LEU A 299 -12.82 21.25 13.95
N SER A 300 -13.36 20.42 14.85
CA SER A 300 -12.92 19.05 15.06
C SER A 300 -13.32 18.13 13.89
N HIS A 301 -14.46 18.41 13.25
CA HIS A 301 -14.87 17.73 12.03
C HIS A 301 -13.92 18.05 10.87
N GLU A 302 -13.67 19.32 10.58
CA GLU A 302 -12.79 19.73 9.47
C GLU A 302 -11.32 19.29 9.70
N LYS A 303 -10.72 19.70 10.83
CA LYS A 303 -9.30 19.46 11.09
C LYS A 303 -9.01 18.05 11.60
N GLY A 304 -9.92 17.48 12.40
CA GLY A 304 -9.76 16.13 12.95
C GLY A 304 -9.87 15.05 11.88
N LEU A 305 -10.82 15.16 10.93
CA LEU A 305 -10.91 14.21 9.83
C LEU A 305 -9.71 14.33 8.87
N ALA A 306 -9.23 15.53 8.57
CA ALA A 306 -8.03 15.71 7.74
C ALA A 306 -6.76 15.08 8.37
N LEU A 307 -6.61 15.23 9.69
CA LEU A 307 -5.52 14.60 10.44
C LEU A 307 -5.68 13.08 10.56
N LEU A 308 -6.90 12.58 10.76
CA LEU A 308 -7.20 11.14 10.74
C LEU A 308 -6.90 10.52 9.37
N GLY A 309 -7.35 11.14 8.28
CA GLY A 309 -7.03 10.69 6.91
C GLY A 309 -5.52 10.65 6.65
N SER A 310 -4.78 11.64 7.18
CA SER A 310 -3.31 11.65 7.14
C SER A 310 -2.69 10.48 7.92
N LEU A 311 -3.21 10.16 9.11
CA LEU A 311 -2.74 9.02 9.92
C LEU A 311 -3.12 7.65 9.34
N LEU A 312 -4.24 7.57 8.62
CA LEU A 312 -4.75 6.38 7.92
C LEU A 312 -4.15 6.20 6.52
N SER A 313 -3.18 7.03 6.11
CA SER A 313 -2.50 6.94 4.82
C SER A 313 -1.22 6.07 4.86
N GLY A 314 -0.98 5.32 3.78
CA GLY A 314 0.21 4.47 3.61
C GLY A 314 0.38 3.38 4.68
N LYS A 315 1.63 2.97 4.94
CA LYS A 315 2.05 1.90 5.89
C LYS A 315 1.45 1.90 7.31
N ASN A 316 0.79 2.98 7.74
CA ASN A 316 0.14 3.03 9.06
C ASN A 316 -1.29 2.48 9.04
N LYS A 317 -1.93 2.38 7.86
CA LYS A 317 -3.35 2.04 7.71
C LYS A 317 -3.69 0.70 8.37
N ASP A 318 -2.91 -0.34 8.10
CA ASP A 318 -3.10 -1.68 8.66
C ASP A 318 -2.93 -1.67 10.19
N LYS A 319 -1.85 -1.03 10.68
CA LYS A 319 -1.56 -0.91 12.11
C LYS A 319 -2.63 -0.10 12.87
N ALA A 320 -3.30 0.83 12.21
CA ALA A 320 -4.42 1.58 12.75
C ALA A 320 -5.68 0.73 12.81
N TRP A 321 -6.06 0.11 11.68
CA TRP A 321 -7.25 -0.73 11.57
C TRP A 321 -7.20 -1.99 12.43
N SER A 322 -6.02 -2.57 12.65
CA SER A 322 -5.84 -3.74 13.54
C SER A 322 -5.89 -3.41 15.04
N LYS A 323 -5.70 -2.13 15.42
CA LYS A 323 -5.68 -1.68 16.83
C LYS A 323 -6.93 -0.93 17.26
N HIS A 324 -7.55 -0.21 16.33
CA HIS A 324 -8.67 0.71 16.56
C HIS A 324 -9.86 0.39 15.65
N THR A 325 -10.08 -0.89 15.33
CA THR A 325 -11.19 -1.34 14.50
C THR A 325 -12.55 -0.80 14.96
N PRO A 326 -12.94 -0.87 16.25
CA PRO A 326 -14.28 -0.44 16.65
C PRO A 326 -14.47 1.08 16.57
N GLU A 327 -13.46 1.89 16.93
CA GLU A 327 -13.57 3.36 16.82
C GLU A 327 -13.60 3.81 15.35
N LEU A 328 -12.81 3.17 14.49
CA LEU A 328 -12.77 3.48 13.05
C LEU A 328 -14.04 3.02 12.33
N LEU A 329 -14.61 1.88 12.72
CA LEU A 329 -15.88 1.38 12.18
C LEU A 329 -17.07 2.27 12.63
N SER A 330 -17.11 2.69 13.90
CA SER A 330 -18.08 3.69 14.40
C SER A 330 -18.03 5.00 13.61
N LEU A 331 -16.81 5.49 13.34
CA LEU A 331 -16.60 6.68 12.52
C LEU A 331 -17.07 6.48 11.08
N LEU A 332 -16.71 5.35 10.46
CA LEU A 332 -17.06 5.03 9.08
C LEU A 332 -18.58 4.89 8.89
N VAL A 333 -19.30 4.26 9.82
CA VAL A 333 -20.77 4.19 9.83
C VAL A 333 -21.39 5.59 9.82
N ARG A 334 -20.82 6.53 10.57
CA ARG A 334 -21.29 7.93 10.61
C ARG A 334 -21.00 8.66 9.31
N LEU A 335 -19.76 8.60 8.80
CA LEU A 335 -19.39 9.23 7.53
C LEU A 335 -20.23 8.70 6.36
N SER A 336 -20.56 7.40 6.37
CA SER A 336 -21.47 6.78 5.40
C SER A 336 -22.88 7.34 5.50
N LYS A 337 -23.40 7.52 6.72
CA LYS A 337 -24.71 8.15 6.94
C LYS A 337 -24.72 9.61 6.46
N ASP A 338 -23.73 10.40 6.85
CA ASP A 338 -23.61 11.81 6.48
C ASP A 338 -23.53 11.95 4.94
N PHE A 339 -22.81 11.04 4.27
CA PHE A 339 -22.76 10.97 2.80
C PHE A 339 -24.13 10.68 2.16
N CYS A 340 -24.86 9.69 2.68
CA CYS A 340 -26.21 9.36 2.21
C CYS A 340 -27.18 10.56 2.35
N GLU A 341 -27.12 11.30 3.47
CA GLU A 341 -28.02 12.42 3.77
C GLU A 341 -27.61 13.75 3.06
N SER A 342 -26.41 13.82 2.48
CA SER A 342 -25.86 15.02 1.83
C SER A 342 -26.39 15.31 0.41
N THR A 343 -26.04 16.47 -0.16
CA THR A 343 -26.45 16.89 -1.53
C THR A 343 -25.44 16.43 -2.59
N ASP A 344 -25.84 16.35 -3.86
CA ASP A 344 -24.97 15.81 -4.93
C ASP A 344 -23.61 16.53 -5.07
N GLU A 345 -23.56 17.86 -4.90
CA GLU A 345 -22.30 18.61 -4.91
C GLU A 345 -21.41 18.29 -3.70
N THR A 346 -22.00 18.09 -2.52
CA THR A 346 -21.24 17.75 -1.30
C THR A 346 -20.78 16.28 -1.31
N ARG A 347 -21.60 15.37 -1.86
CA ARG A 347 -21.23 13.95 -2.09
C ARG A 347 -19.94 13.81 -2.88
N LEU A 348 -19.77 14.58 -3.96
CA LEU A 348 -18.57 14.54 -4.80
C LEU A 348 -17.28 14.83 -4.01
N GLY A 349 -17.31 15.81 -3.11
CA GLY A 349 -16.19 16.11 -2.21
C GLY A 349 -15.93 15.01 -1.17
N MET A 350 -17.01 14.39 -0.68
CA MET A 350 -16.93 13.32 0.33
C MET A 350 -16.41 11.99 -0.24
N CYS A 351 -16.56 11.69 -1.54
CA CYS A 351 -16.09 10.43 -2.12
C CYS A 351 -14.59 10.17 -1.88
N GLY A 352 -13.74 11.19 -2.12
CA GLY A 352 -12.30 11.09 -1.90
C GLY A 352 -11.91 11.00 -0.42
N GLN A 353 -12.74 11.55 0.47
CA GLN A 353 -12.55 11.43 1.92
C GLN A 353 -12.90 10.01 2.38
N LEU A 354 -14.08 9.48 2.02
CA LEU A 354 -14.54 8.14 2.38
C LEU A 354 -13.54 7.05 2.02
N ALA A 355 -12.93 7.12 0.83
CA ALA A 355 -11.94 6.14 0.38
C ALA A 355 -10.72 6.01 1.33
N GLN A 356 -10.33 7.09 2.01
CA GLN A 356 -9.25 7.07 3.00
C GLN A 356 -9.65 6.31 4.27
N PHE A 357 -10.94 6.40 4.66
CA PHE A 357 -11.51 5.77 5.85
C PHE A 357 -12.04 4.35 5.63
N LEU A 358 -11.95 3.76 4.44
CA LEU A 358 -12.24 2.33 4.26
C LEU A 358 -11.11 1.46 4.84
N PRO A 359 -11.40 0.28 5.42
CA PRO A 359 -10.36 -0.65 5.88
C PRO A 359 -9.50 -1.21 4.74
N PRO A 360 -8.32 -1.78 5.02
CA PRO A 360 -7.60 -2.65 4.09
C PRO A 360 -8.41 -3.92 3.77
N ALA A 361 -8.22 -4.48 2.57
CA ALA A 361 -8.89 -5.73 2.17
C ALA A 361 -8.63 -6.87 3.17
N GLY A 362 -9.67 -7.66 3.47
CA GLY A 362 -9.64 -8.73 4.46
C GLY A 362 -9.76 -8.29 5.93
N VAL A 363 -9.48 -7.02 6.25
CA VAL A 363 -9.65 -6.51 7.63
C VAL A 363 -11.13 -6.27 7.92
N ALA A 364 -11.63 -6.87 9.00
CA ALA A 364 -13.04 -6.82 9.40
C ALA A 364 -14.03 -7.32 8.31
N ALA A 365 -13.60 -8.19 7.39
CA ALA A 365 -14.44 -8.69 6.29
C ALA A 365 -15.78 -9.30 6.79
N GLU A 366 -15.76 -9.99 7.93
CA GLU A 366 -16.95 -10.61 8.54
C GLU A 366 -17.85 -9.64 9.34
N SER A 367 -17.53 -8.34 9.42
CA SER A 367 -18.37 -7.35 10.11
C SER A 367 -19.65 -7.08 9.30
N GLU A 368 -20.80 -7.32 9.93
CA GLU A 368 -22.11 -6.99 9.36
C GLU A 368 -22.32 -5.47 9.28
N GLU A 369 -21.71 -4.68 10.16
CA GLU A 369 -21.73 -3.22 10.09
C GLU A 369 -20.95 -2.72 8.87
N LEU A 370 -19.80 -3.32 8.55
CA LEU A 370 -19.01 -2.97 7.36
C LEU A 370 -19.74 -3.38 6.07
N LYS A 371 -20.36 -4.56 6.04
CA LYS A 371 -21.26 -4.99 4.93
C LYS A 371 -22.39 -3.98 4.75
N ALA A 372 -23.08 -3.59 5.83
CA ALA A 372 -24.17 -2.62 5.78
C ALA A 372 -23.72 -1.23 5.27
N VAL A 373 -22.55 -0.75 5.71
CA VAL A 373 -21.92 0.47 5.19
C VAL A 373 -21.69 0.36 3.68
N VAL A 374 -20.97 -0.66 3.22
CA VAL A 374 -20.63 -0.81 1.79
C VAL A 374 -21.89 -0.94 0.92
N GLY A 375 -22.91 -1.67 1.39
CA GLY A 375 -24.23 -1.70 0.76
C GLY A 375 -24.85 -0.30 0.61
N SER A 376 -24.88 0.49 1.70
CA SER A 376 -25.45 1.85 1.67
C SER A 376 -24.68 2.80 0.73
N LEU A 377 -23.35 2.69 0.67
CA LEU A 377 -22.51 3.46 -0.25
C LEU A 377 -22.82 3.11 -1.70
N TRP A 378 -22.97 1.83 -2.04
CA TRP A 378 -23.32 1.40 -3.40
C TRP A 378 -24.71 1.90 -3.85
N GLU A 379 -25.71 1.95 -2.96
CA GLU A 379 -27.03 2.51 -3.33
C GLU A 379 -26.95 3.99 -3.73
N VAL A 380 -26.05 4.78 -3.13
CA VAL A 380 -25.81 6.18 -3.50
C VAL A 380 -24.90 6.31 -4.74
N LEU A 381 -23.87 5.47 -4.86
CA LEU A 381 -22.91 5.54 -5.97
C LEU A 381 -23.48 5.07 -7.31
N ARG A 382 -24.42 4.11 -7.31
CA ARG A 382 -25.07 3.62 -8.55
C ARG A 382 -25.69 4.75 -9.40
N PRO A 383 -26.59 5.61 -8.88
CA PRO A 383 -27.11 6.73 -9.64
C PRO A 383 -26.04 7.78 -9.99
N MET A 384 -25.02 7.98 -9.16
CA MET A 384 -23.92 8.91 -9.46
C MET A 384 -23.08 8.45 -10.67
N VAL A 385 -22.74 7.16 -10.77
CA VAL A 385 -22.03 6.57 -11.94
C VAL A 385 -22.89 6.59 -13.21
N GLN A 386 -24.21 6.47 -13.05
CA GLN A 386 -25.18 6.58 -14.15
C GLN A 386 -25.43 8.03 -14.61
N ALA A 387 -25.14 9.02 -13.77
CA ALA A 387 -25.33 10.44 -14.09
C ALA A 387 -24.36 10.92 -15.18
N LYS A 388 -24.72 12.04 -15.82
CA LYS A 388 -23.87 12.72 -16.82
C LYS A 388 -22.91 13.69 -16.11
N LEU A 389 -21.84 13.14 -15.55
CA LEU A 389 -20.79 13.90 -14.87
C LEU A 389 -19.70 14.41 -15.83
N THR A 390 -18.94 15.39 -15.36
CA THR A 390 -17.70 15.84 -16.02
C THR A 390 -16.52 14.94 -15.61
N PRO A 391 -15.43 14.86 -16.42
CA PRO A 391 -14.23 14.08 -16.07
C PRO A 391 -13.63 14.47 -14.71
N ARG A 392 -13.72 15.76 -14.32
CA ARG A 392 -13.26 16.24 -13.01
C ARG A 392 -14.05 15.67 -11.82
N HIS A 393 -15.30 15.28 -12.02
CA HIS A 393 -16.19 14.82 -10.95
C HIS A 393 -16.33 13.29 -10.90
N ILE A 394 -16.10 12.59 -12.02
CA ILE A 394 -16.21 11.13 -12.06
C ILE A 394 -15.03 10.42 -11.37
N GLY A 395 -13.84 11.03 -11.35
CA GLY A 395 -12.63 10.43 -10.77
C GLY A 395 -12.78 9.97 -9.30
N PRO A 396 -13.18 10.84 -8.36
CA PRO A 396 -13.40 10.45 -6.96
C PRO A 396 -14.44 9.33 -6.77
N ILE A 397 -15.46 9.27 -7.64
CA ILE A 397 -16.48 8.20 -7.62
C ILE A 397 -15.87 6.87 -8.06
N LEU A 398 -15.06 6.86 -9.12
CA LEU A 398 -14.39 5.64 -9.60
C LEU A 398 -13.34 5.15 -8.61
N VAL A 399 -12.56 6.05 -7.99
CA VAL A 399 -11.63 5.68 -6.90
C VAL A 399 -12.37 5.04 -5.73
N LEU A 400 -13.47 5.65 -5.25
CA LEU A 400 -14.25 5.05 -4.17
C LEU A 400 -14.87 3.70 -4.60
N SER A 401 -15.37 3.60 -5.83
CA SER A 401 -15.92 2.35 -6.38
C SER A 401 -14.86 1.23 -6.39
N ALA A 402 -13.62 1.53 -6.79
CA ALA A 402 -12.50 0.59 -6.74
C ALA A 402 -12.24 0.09 -5.31
N CYS A 403 -12.16 0.99 -4.33
CA CYS A 403 -11.95 0.62 -2.93
C CYS A 403 -13.10 -0.21 -2.34
N LEU A 404 -14.34 -0.05 -2.82
CA LEU A 404 -15.48 -0.90 -2.39
C LEU A 404 -15.45 -2.29 -3.04
N LEU A 405 -14.96 -2.41 -4.28
CA LEU A 405 -14.71 -3.70 -4.92
C LEU A 405 -13.61 -4.50 -4.19
N ASP A 406 -12.60 -3.83 -3.63
CA ASP A 406 -11.56 -4.48 -2.82
C ASP A 406 -12.05 -5.07 -1.49
N LEU A 407 -13.21 -4.64 -0.98
CA LEU A 407 -13.78 -5.14 0.27
C LEU A 407 -14.71 -6.33 0.08
N TYR A 408 -15.64 -6.26 -0.88
CA TYR A 408 -16.70 -7.26 -1.07
C TYR A 408 -16.93 -7.66 -2.54
N GLY A 409 -15.98 -7.35 -3.43
CA GLY A 409 -16.06 -7.69 -4.85
C GLY A 409 -17.30 -7.13 -5.53
N TRP A 410 -17.74 -7.83 -6.57
CA TRP A 410 -18.85 -7.40 -7.43
C TRP A 410 -20.24 -7.72 -6.89
N GLU A 411 -20.36 -8.49 -5.82
CA GLU A 411 -21.66 -8.94 -5.30
C GLU A 411 -22.51 -7.75 -4.83
N MET A 412 -21.92 -6.84 -4.06
CA MET A 412 -22.61 -5.64 -3.55
C MET A 412 -22.73 -4.51 -4.58
N ALA A 413 -21.93 -4.52 -5.64
CA ALA A 413 -21.87 -3.45 -6.62
C ALA A 413 -23.21 -3.21 -7.34
N GLY A 414 -23.95 -4.29 -7.65
CA GLY A 414 -25.30 -4.22 -8.21
C GLY A 414 -25.54 -5.20 -9.37
N PRO A 415 -26.57 -4.97 -10.19
CA PRO A 415 -26.92 -5.90 -11.28
C PRO A 415 -25.85 -5.90 -12.39
N PRO A 416 -25.68 -6.99 -13.14
CA PRO A 416 -24.60 -7.11 -14.14
C PRO A 416 -24.54 -5.98 -15.18
N LYS A 417 -25.68 -5.38 -15.55
CA LYS A 417 -25.73 -4.19 -16.43
C LYS A 417 -25.03 -2.96 -15.83
N PHE A 418 -25.12 -2.77 -14.51
CA PHE A 418 -24.41 -1.72 -13.79
C PHE A 418 -22.90 -2.02 -13.74
N CYS A 419 -22.52 -3.28 -13.47
CA CYS A 419 -21.10 -3.67 -13.48
C CYS A 419 -20.44 -3.41 -14.84
N CYS A 420 -21.11 -3.77 -15.95
CA CYS A 420 -20.64 -3.41 -17.31
C CYS A 420 -20.48 -1.89 -17.51
N LEU A 421 -21.40 -1.08 -16.96
CA LEU A 421 -21.31 0.38 -17.04
C LEU A 421 -20.12 0.91 -16.24
N LEU A 422 -19.87 0.38 -15.04
CA LEU A 422 -18.75 0.79 -14.19
C LEU A 422 -17.41 0.48 -14.87
N VAL A 423 -17.25 -0.71 -15.44
CA VAL A 423 -16.05 -1.08 -16.22
C VAL A 423 -15.90 -0.16 -17.43
N ASN A 424 -16.97 0.07 -18.21
CA ASN A 424 -16.93 0.99 -19.35
C ASN A 424 -16.53 2.42 -18.94
N ARG A 425 -17.04 2.94 -17.80
CA ARG A 425 -16.61 4.25 -17.28
C ARG A 425 -15.12 4.28 -16.94
N ALA A 426 -14.61 3.26 -16.24
CA ALA A 426 -13.19 3.14 -15.94
C ALA A 426 -12.33 3.09 -17.22
N CYS A 427 -12.72 2.29 -18.21
CA CYS A 427 -12.05 2.19 -19.50
C CYS A 427 -12.00 3.54 -20.25
N VAL A 428 -13.11 4.30 -20.25
CA VAL A 428 -13.17 5.62 -20.89
C VAL A 428 -12.26 6.63 -20.21
N GLU A 429 -12.26 6.72 -18.87
CA GLU A 429 -11.39 7.67 -18.16
C GLU A 429 -9.90 7.29 -18.29
N VAL A 430 -9.57 6.00 -18.33
CA VAL A 430 -8.22 5.50 -18.64
C VAL A 430 -7.78 5.93 -20.02
N ARG A 431 -8.61 5.72 -21.05
CA ARG A 431 -8.27 6.11 -22.42
C ARG A 431 -8.12 7.64 -22.52
N MET A 432 -9.13 8.40 -22.12
CA MET A 432 -9.12 9.86 -22.18
C MET A 432 -7.94 10.46 -21.39
N GLY A 433 -7.62 9.89 -20.22
CA GLY A 433 -6.53 10.36 -19.37
C GLY A 433 -5.13 10.01 -19.87
N LEU A 434 -4.99 9.11 -20.85
CA LEU A 434 -3.70 8.71 -21.44
C LEU A 434 -3.51 9.17 -22.90
N GLU A 435 -4.59 9.49 -23.63
CA GLU A 435 -4.54 9.94 -25.03
C GLU A 435 -3.97 11.36 -25.21
N ASP A 436 -4.13 12.25 -24.23
CA ASP A 436 -3.92 13.70 -24.38
C ASP A 436 -2.45 14.19 -24.42
N LEU A 437 -1.45 13.28 -24.46
CA LEU A 437 -0.05 13.65 -24.16
C LEU A 437 1.02 13.03 -25.08
N PRO A 438 1.76 13.92 -25.76
CA PRO A 438 3.22 13.92 -25.79
C PRO A 438 3.77 15.11 -24.98
N GLY A 439 4.37 14.85 -23.81
CA GLY A 439 5.34 15.78 -23.20
C GLY A 439 4.93 16.64 -21.99
N ASN A 440 3.71 16.53 -21.44
CA ASN A 440 3.43 17.03 -20.08
C ASN A 440 3.34 15.87 -19.08
N ASP A 441 3.60 16.13 -17.82
CA ASP A 441 3.31 15.18 -16.74
C ASP A 441 1.83 15.23 -16.34
N LEU A 442 1.25 14.04 -16.12
CA LEU A 442 -0.12 13.88 -15.61
C LEU A 442 -0.21 14.43 -14.18
N THR A 443 -1.27 15.19 -13.87
CA THR A 443 -1.46 15.70 -12.50
C THR A 443 -1.73 14.55 -11.52
N PRO A 444 -1.38 14.70 -10.22
CA PRO A 444 -1.56 13.63 -9.23
C PRO A 444 -3.01 13.14 -9.12
N GLU A 445 -3.99 14.02 -9.33
CA GLU A 445 -5.42 13.69 -9.29
C GLU A 445 -5.84 12.79 -10.46
N VAL A 446 -5.28 13.04 -11.65
CA VAL A 446 -5.50 12.22 -12.85
C VAL A 446 -4.80 10.87 -12.69
N GLN A 447 -3.55 10.85 -12.23
CA GLN A 447 -2.82 9.61 -11.94
C GLN A 447 -3.58 8.74 -10.91
N HIS A 448 -4.10 9.35 -9.84
CA HIS A 448 -4.87 8.65 -8.82
C HIS A 448 -6.19 8.09 -9.36
N THR A 449 -6.89 8.88 -10.18
CA THR A 449 -8.13 8.45 -10.87
C THR A 449 -7.87 7.26 -11.79
N ILE A 450 -6.86 7.35 -12.66
CA ILE A 450 -6.46 6.28 -13.58
C ILE A 450 -6.06 5.02 -12.80
N THR A 451 -5.33 5.16 -11.69
CA THR A 451 -4.94 4.02 -10.84
C THR A 451 -6.17 3.32 -10.21
N GLY A 452 -7.18 4.09 -9.80
CA GLY A 452 -8.46 3.52 -9.37
C GLY A 452 -9.20 2.78 -10.50
N CYS A 453 -9.15 3.33 -11.71
CA CYS A 453 -9.74 2.70 -12.89
C CYS A 453 -9.03 1.39 -13.29
N TYR A 454 -7.69 1.34 -13.21
CA TYR A 454 -6.92 0.11 -13.38
C TYR A 454 -7.41 -0.98 -12.42
N ARG A 455 -7.70 -0.64 -11.16
CA ARG A 455 -8.21 -1.62 -10.20
C ARG A 455 -9.62 -2.12 -10.53
N ILE A 456 -10.50 -1.27 -11.05
CA ILE A 456 -11.82 -1.70 -11.56
C ILE A 456 -11.67 -2.66 -12.76
N MET A 457 -10.75 -2.37 -13.68
CA MET A 457 -10.45 -3.23 -14.83
C MET A 457 -9.87 -4.58 -14.39
N GLU A 458 -8.91 -4.59 -13.47
CA GLU A 458 -8.34 -5.79 -12.86
C GLU A 458 -9.40 -6.65 -12.17
N ALA A 459 -10.26 -6.04 -11.35
CA ALA A 459 -11.36 -6.74 -10.68
C ALA A 459 -12.34 -7.39 -11.68
N ALA A 460 -12.52 -6.80 -12.87
CA ALA A 460 -13.36 -7.38 -13.91
C ALA A 460 -12.70 -8.60 -14.58
N ILE A 461 -11.38 -8.57 -14.78
CA ILE A 461 -10.58 -9.68 -15.31
C ILE A 461 -10.55 -10.83 -14.29
N GLU A 462 -10.22 -10.54 -13.02
CA GLU A 462 -10.22 -11.50 -11.90
C GLU A 462 -11.56 -12.26 -11.80
N GLN A 463 -12.68 -11.54 -11.94
CA GLN A 463 -14.01 -12.11 -11.89
C GLN A 463 -14.38 -12.94 -13.13
N ALA A 464 -13.81 -12.63 -14.30
CA ALA A 464 -14.01 -13.40 -15.53
C ALA A 464 -13.21 -14.72 -15.52
N CYS A 465 -12.02 -14.73 -14.93
CA CYS A 465 -11.14 -15.91 -14.85
C CYS A 465 -11.42 -16.80 -13.63
N SER A 466 -12.16 -16.31 -12.62
CA SER A 466 -12.56 -17.07 -11.45
C SER A 466 -13.38 -18.32 -11.83
N PRO A 467 -12.93 -19.55 -11.53
CA PRO A 467 -13.68 -20.75 -11.85
C PRO A 467 -14.96 -20.80 -11.03
N GLY A 468 -16.11 -20.73 -11.71
CA GLY A 468 -17.42 -20.80 -11.07
C GLY A 468 -17.55 -22.09 -10.26
N VAL A 469 -17.70 -21.95 -8.94
CA VAL A 469 -17.79 -23.10 -8.02
C VAL A 469 -18.92 -24.02 -8.49
N PRO A 470 -18.65 -25.32 -8.74
CA PRO A 470 -19.67 -26.25 -9.21
C PRO A 470 -20.81 -26.32 -8.18
N GLN A 471 -22.01 -25.98 -8.64
CA GLN A 471 -23.12 -25.56 -7.79
C GLN A 471 -23.78 -26.72 -7.03
N ALA A 472 -23.12 -27.17 -5.97
CA ALA A 472 -23.67 -28.09 -4.98
C ALA A 472 -24.04 -27.31 -3.69
N ALA A 473 -25.32 -26.97 -3.58
CA ALA A 473 -26.00 -26.49 -2.36
C ALA A 473 -25.70 -25.06 -1.84
N ALA A 474 -26.03 -24.01 -2.63
CA ALA A 474 -26.71 -22.78 -2.15
C ALA A 474 -27.04 -21.82 -3.33
N PRO A 475 -28.13 -21.02 -3.27
CA PRO A 475 -28.46 -20.02 -4.28
C PRO A 475 -27.96 -18.61 -3.94
N SER A 476 -26.66 -18.42 -3.72
CA SER A 476 -26.01 -17.10 -3.75
C SER A 476 -25.53 -16.82 -5.18
N GLN A 477 -26.34 -16.05 -5.93
CA GLN A 477 -26.02 -15.67 -7.31
C GLN A 477 -25.00 -14.52 -7.32
N SER A 478 -23.72 -14.82 -7.59
CA SER A 478 -22.71 -13.78 -7.76
C SER A 478 -22.95 -12.98 -9.06
N SER A 479 -22.91 -11.65 -8.93
CA SER A 479 -23.53 -10.68 -9.86
C SER A 479 -22.97 -10.65 -11.29
N ILE A 480 -21.82 -11.27 -11.54
CA ILE A 480 -21.14 -11.26 -12.85
C ILE A 480 -21.14 -12.65 -13.53
N SER A 481 -21.41 -13.73 -12.79
CA SER A 481 -21.55 -15.11 -13.31
C SER A 481 -22.74 -15.32 -14.27
N THR A 482 -23.44 -14.24 -14.63
CA THR A 482 -24.63 -14.22 -15.48
C THR A 482 -24.60 -13.13 -16.57
N LEU A 483 -23.41 -12.65 -16.96
CA LEU A 483 -23.29 -11.81 -18.17
C LEU A 483 -23.70 -12.59 -19.42
N SER A 484 -24.55 -11.98 -20.25
CA SER A 484 -24.82 -12.54 -21.59
C SER A 484 -23.58 -12.41 -22.49
N LEU A 485 -23.46 -13.32 -23.47
CA LEU A 485 -22.35 -13.32 -24.44
C LEU A 485 -22.25 -12.02 -25.26
N GLN A 486 -23.33 -11.24 -25.37
CA GLN A 486 -23.28 -9.90 -25.95
C GLN A 486 -22.64 -8.87 -24.99
N GLN A 487 -22.96 -8.94 -23.70
CA GLN A 487 -22.38 -8.06 -22.68
C GLN A 487 -20.90 -8.36 -22.45
N SER A 488 -20.49 -9.63 -22.41
CA SER A 488 -19.06 -9.98 -22.26
C SER A 488 -18.24 -9.46 -23.43
N ARG A 489 -18.72 -9.60 -24.68
CA ARG A 489 -18.09 -8.99 -25.87
C ARG A 489 -18.01 -7.46 -25.81
N GLN A 490 -19.06 -6.80 -25.29
CA GLN A 490 -19.04 -5.35 -25.13
C GLN A 490 -18.00 -4.92 -24.08
N VAL A 491 -17.91 -5.63 -22.96
CA VAL A 491 -16.90 -5.39 -21.91
C VAL A 491 -15.49 -5.63 -22.44
N LEU A 492 -15.28 -6.72 -23.20
CA LEU A 492 -13.99 -7.01 -23.84
C LEU A 492 -13.56 -5.87 -24.78
N GLY A 493 -14.45 -5.39 -25.65
CA GLY A 493 -14.14 -4.31 -26.59
C GLY A 493 -13.75 -2.99 -25.91
N VAL A 494 -14.40 -2.60 -24.81
CA VAL A 494 -13.98 -1.39 -24.07
C VAL A 494 -12.69 -1.58 -23.27
N LEU A 495 -12.40 -2.81 -22.83
CA LEU A 495 -11.11 -3.15 -22.21
C LEU A 495 -9.98 -3.10 -23.27
N GLU A 496 -10.20 -3.65 -24.47
CA GLU A 496 -9.26 -3.54 -25.60
C GLU A 496 -8.93 -2.06 -25.93
N GLU A 497 -9.95 -1.20 -26.02
CA GLU A 497 -9.76 0.24 -26.24
C GLU A 497 -8.91 0.90 -25.14
N ALA A 498 -9.15 0.55 -23.86
CA ALA A 498 -8.39 1.08 -22.73
C ALA A 498 -6.94 0.55 -22.71
N PHE A 499 -6.73 -0.76 -22.88
CA PHE A 499 -5.40 -1.37 -22.90
C PHE A 499 -4.57 -0.91 -24.09
N SER A 500 -5.18 -0.63 -25.25
CA SER A 500 -4.51 0.06 -26.36
C SER A 500 -3.96 1.43 -25.93
N GLY A 501 -4.73 2.20 -25.15
CA GLY A 501 -4.28 3.44 -24.53
C GLY A 501 -3.10 3.27 -23.55
N LEU A 502 -3.11 2.23 -22.70
CA LEU A 502 -1.97 1.88 -21.85
C LEU A 502 -0.71 1.55 -22.69
N MET A 503 -0.87 0.76 -23.75
CA MET A 503 0.25 0.40 -24.63
C MET A 503 0.82 1.64 -25.34
N TYR A 504 -0.04 2.56 -25.79
CA TYR A 504 0.38 3.84 -26.41
C TYR A 504 1.13 4.75 -25.43
N PHE A 505 0.66 4.85 -24.18
CA PHE A 505 1.38 5.58 -23.13
C PHE A 505 2.75 4.95 -22.86
N LEU A 506 2.82 3.62 -22.63
CA LEU A 506 4.07 2.92 -22.31
C LEU A 506 5.09 2.98 -23.46
N GLN A 507 4.66 3.00 -24.73
CA GLN A 507 5.55 3.20 -25.89
C GLN A 507 6.30 4.55 -25.87
N GLN A 508 5.79 5.55 -25.13
CA GLN A 508 6.39 6.89 -25.01
C GLN A 508 7.24 7.07 -23.74
N VAL A 509 7.29 6.08 -22.84
CA VAL A 509 8.01 6.18 -21.57
C VAL A 509 9.51 5.99 -21.77
N GLU A 510 10.27 7.06 -21.53
CA GLU A 510 11.74 7.03 -21.54
C GLU A 510 12.32 6.23 -20.34
N PRO A 511 13.52 5.63 -20.48
CA PRO A 511 14.22 4.93 -19.39
C PRO A 511 14.44 5.76 -18.12
N SER A 512 14.55 7.08 -18.26
CA SER A 512 14.63 8.07 -17.16
C SER A 512 13.45 7.98 -16.19
N ARG A 513 12.27 7.56 -16.68
CA ARG A 513 11.01 7.46 -15.93
C ARG A 513 10.71 6.06 -15.39
N TYR A 514 11.62 5.09 -15.52
CA TYR A 514 11.33 3.72 -15.05
C TYR A 514 11.16 3.60 -13.52
N GLY A 515 11.64 4.58 -12.74
CA GLY A 515 11.42 4.69 -11.29
C GLY A 515 10.13 5.42 -10.87
N ASP A 516 9.25 5.75 -11.82
CA ASP A 516 7.95 6.40 -11.58
C ASP A 516 6.89 5.38 -11.12
N PRO A 517 6.30 5.51 -9.92
CA PRO A 517 5.25 4.60 -9.44
C PRO A 517 4.02 4.51 -10.35
N PHE A 518 3.68 5.57 -11.09
CA PHE A 518 2.56 5.55 -12.03
C PHE A 518 2.87 4.70 -13.27
N VAL A 519 4.09 4.77 -13.79
CA VAL A 519 4.57 3.89 -14.87
C VAL A 519 4.53 2.43 -14.41
N PHE A 520 4.98 2.13 -13.18
CA PHE A 520 4.89 0.78 -12.63
C PHE A 520 3.44 0.29 -12.47
N ALA A 521 2.52 1.14 -11.98
CA ALA A 521 1.10 0.79 -11.88
C ALA A 521 0.48 0.49 -13.26
N THR A 522 0.81 1.29 -14.27
CA THR A 522 0.36 1.10 -15.66
C THR A 522 0.93 -0.20 -16.25
N PHE A 523 2.22 -0.45 -16.06
CA PHE A 523 2.88 -1.70 -16.45
C PHE A 523 2.24 -2.92 -15.79
N ARG A 524 1.96 -2.86 -14.47
CA ARG A 524 1.31 -3.95 -13.72
C ARG A 524 -0.09 -4.26 -14.25
N SER A 525 -0.90 -3.23 -14.48
CA SER A 525 -2.27 -3.39 -14.98
C SER A 525 -2.28 -3.98 -16.39
N LEU A 526 -1.38 -3.55 -17.27
CA LEU A 526 -1.21 -4.19 -18.59
C LEU A 526 -0.77 -5.65 -18.46
N CYS A 527 0.13 -5.98 -17.52
CA CYS A 527 0.58 -7.36 -17.33
C CYS A 527 -0.54 -8.29 -16.82
N SER A 528 -1.50 -7.81 -16.02
CA SER A 528 -2.64 -8.64 -15.60
C SER A 528 -3.58 -8.98 -16.76
N TRP A 529 -3.76 -8.05 -17.70
CA TRP A 529 -4.49 -8.34 -18.95
C TRP A 529 -3.74 -9.34 -19.82
N LEU A 530 -2.44 -9.12 -20.08
CA LEU A 530 -1.63 -10.01 -20.92
C LEU A 530 -1.38 -11.40 -20.32
N ALA A 531 -1.65 -11.60 -19.03
CA ALA A 531 -1.66 -12.91 -18.40
C ALA A 531 -2.84 -13.78 -18.87
N GLU A 532 -4.00 -13.16 -19.13
CA GLU A 532 -5.27 -13.83 -19.38
C GLU A 532 -5.72 -13.73 -20.86
N GLU A 533 -5.37 -12.64 -21.54
CA GLU A 533 -5.80 -12.33 -22.92
C GLU A 533 -4.61 -11.95 -23.82
N THR A 534 -4.15 -12.92 -24.62
CA THR A 534 -3.08 -12.74 -25.63
C THR A 534 -3.56 -12.89 -27.07
N SER A 535 -4.87 -13.04 -27.28
CA SER A 535 -5.48 -13.19 -28.61
C SER A 535 -5.85 -11.86 -29.26
N CYS A 536 -6.21 -10.85 -28.46
CA CYS A 536 -6.47 -9.47 -28.90
C CYS A 536 -5.19 -8.62 -28.99
N LEU A 537 -5.25 -7.51 -29.75
CA LEU A 537 -4.17 -6.49 -29.86
C LEU A 537 -2.77 -7.04 -30.22
N LYS A 538 -2.69 -8.14 -30.98
CA LYS A 538 -1.42 -8.87 -31.21
C LYS A 538 -0.31 -8.02 -31.80
N GLU A 539 -0.63 -7.10 -32.70
CA GLU A 539 0.36 -6.24 -33.35
C GLU A 539 0.87 -5.16 -32.38
N GLU A 540 -0.01 -4.58 -31.58
CA GLU A 540 0.30 -3.60 -30.52
C GLU A 540 1.19 -4.23 -29.45
N VAL A 541 0.80 -5.42 -28.96
CA VAL A 541 1.56 -6.20 -27.97
C VAL A 541 2.94 -6.53 -28.53
N THR A 542 3.01 -7.08 -29.74
CA THR A 542 4.29 -7.44 -30.39
C THR A 542 5.21 -6.23 -30.56
N ARG A 543 4.66 -5.06 -30.92
CA ARG A 543 5.41 -3.79 -31.00
C ARG A 543 5.88 -3.28 -29.64
N LEU A 544 5.15 -3.56 -28.56
CA LEU A 544 5.49 -3.13 -27.20
C LEU A 544 6.50 -4.06 -26.48
N LEU A 545 6.67 -5.31 -26.92
CA LEU A 545 7.59 -6.27 -26.28
C LEU A 545 9.01 -5.73 -25.98
N PRO A 546 9.69 -4.97 -26.86
CA PRO A 546 11.01 -4.41 -26.56
C PRO A 546 11.00 -3.47 -25.35
N PHE A 547 9.92 -2.70 -25.16
CA PHE A 547 9.74 -1.87 -23.97
C PHE A 547 9.56 -2.74 -22.72
N LEU A 548 8.65 -3.72 -22.73
CA LEU A 548 8.36 -4.57 -21.56
C LEU A 548 9.59 -5.34 -21.08
N ILE A 549 10.38 -5.88 -22.02
CA ILE A 549 11.62 -6.60 -21.70
C ILE A 549 12.71 -5.67 -21.20
N ASN A 550 12.87 -4.46 -21.78
CA ASN A 550 13.86 -3.49 -21.28
C ASN A 550 13.47 -2.88 -19.92
N TYR A 551 12.18 -2.65 -19.68
CA TYR A 551 11.65 -2.20 -18.39
C TYR A 551 11.96 -3.22 -17.28
N THR A 552 11.60 -4.49 -17.50
CA THR A 552 11.88 -5.56 -16.53
C THR A 552 13.37 -5.84 -16.35
N ARG A 553 14.17 -5.78 -17.43
CA ARG A 553 15.63 -5.89 -17.37
C ARG A 553 16.27 -4.78 -16.54
N SER A 554 15.83 -3.52 -16.71
CA SER A 554 16.37 -2.38 -15.97
C SER A 554 16.20 -2.56 -14.46
N HIS A 555 14.99 -2.93 -14.02
CA HIS A 555 14.69 -3.22 -12.61
C HIS A 555 15.39 -4.47 -12.09
N LEU A 556 15.63 -5.50 -12.90
CA LEU A 556 16.37 -6.70 -12.46
C LEU A 556 17.88 -6.44 -12.29
N GLN A 557 18.43 -5.38 -12.90
CA GLN A 557 19.86 -5.10 -12.96
C GLN A 557 20.36 -4.05 -11.96
N GLY A 558 19.50 -3.42 -11.15
CA GLY A 558 19.92 -2.54 -10.05
C GLY A 558 20.29 -1.12 -10.49
N GLY A 559 19.40 -0.46 -11.24
CA GLY A 559 19.59 0.89 -11.75
C GLY A 559 19.53 1.98 -10.66
N ILE A 560 20.29 3.06 -10.83
CA ILE A 560 20.33 4.23 -9.90
C ILE A 560 18.93 4.86 -9.69
N LEU A 561 18.02 4.70 -10.66
CA LEU A 561 16.64 5.20 -10.64
C LEU A 561 15.69 4.39 -9.74
N GLU A 562 16.09 3.22 -9.24
CA GLU A 562 15.22 2.34 -8.44
C GLU A 562 14.87 2.90 -7.06
N GLN A 563 15.67 3.83 -6.51
CA GLN A 563 15.46 4.36 -5.16
C GLN A 563 14.06 4.97 -4.96
N SER A 564 13.56 5.72 -5.95
CA SER A 564 12.21 6.31 -5.92
C SER A 564 11.10 5.27 -5.80
N LEU A 565 11.14 4.23 -6.64
CA LEU A 565 10.13 3.18 -6.65
C LEU A 565 10.26 2.24 -5.44
N ALA A 566 11.49 1.90 -5.04
CA ALA A 566 11.77 1.08 -3.87
C ALA A 566 11.29 1.76 -2.57
N ASP A 567 11.61 3.05 -2.38
CA ASP A 567 11.14 3.84 -1.23
C ASP A 567 9.61 3.98 -1.22
N TRP A 568 9.00 4.17 -2.39
CA TRP A 568 7.53 4.19 -2.52
C TRP A 568 6.92 2.84 -2.16
N MET A 569 7.49 1.71 -2.62
CA MET A 569 6.99 0.38 -2.31
C MET A 569 7.20 0.00 -0.84
N VAL A 570 8.31 0.39 -0.20
CA VAL A 570 8.50 0.27 1.26
C VAL A 570 7.50 1.14 2.04
N LYS A 571 7.02 2.24 1.46
CA LYS A 571 5.97 3.09 2.07
C LYS A 571 4.55 2.50 1.91
N MET A 572 4.34 1.62 0.93
CA MET A 572 3.04 0.98 0.62
C MET A 572 2.95 -0.51 0.96
N SER A 573 4.07 -1.17 1.32
CA SER A 573 4.12 -2.61 1.63
C SER A 573 3.32 -2.95 2.89
N ILE A 574 2.44 -3.93 2.77
CA ILE A 574 1.59 -4.45 3.84
C ILE A 574 2.33 -5.57 4.59
N GLY A 575 2.48 -5.43 5.91
CA GLY A 575 3.03 -6.46 6.81
C GLY A 575 4.57 -6.59 6.85
N GLU A 576 5.09 -7.28 7.87
CA GLU A 576 6.53 -7.54 8.06
C GLU A 576 7.07 -8.63 7.11
N ASP A 577 6.20 -9.47 6.54
CA ASP A 577 6.53 -10.48 5.52
C ASP A 577 6.52 -9.93 4.09
N GLY A 578 6.10 -8.67 3.90
CA GLY A 578 6.17 -7.96 2.62
C GLY A 578 7.62 -7.71 2.23
N GLY A 579 8.22 -8.67 1.52
CA GLY A 579 9.63 -8.59 1.10
C GLY A 579 9.95 -7.27 0.40
N ALA A 580 11.05 -6.63 0.83
CA ALA A 580 11.52 -5.38 0.22
C ALA A 580 11.62 -5.52 -1.30
N TRP A 581 11.31 -4.44 -2.04
CA TRP A 581 11.44 -4.42 -3.50
C TRP A 581 12.81 -4.92 -3.94
N THR A 582 12.82 -5.91 -4.84
CA THR A 582 14.03 -6.56 -5.32
C THR A 582 14.20 -6.46 -6.83
N GLY A 583 13.41 -5.60 -7.50
CA GLY A 583 13.41 -5.43 -8.94
C GLY A 583 12.77 -6.58 -9.73
N ARG A 584 12.88 -7.81 -9.21
CA ARG A 584 12.28 -9.04 -9.74
C ARG A 584 10.77 -8.97 -9.91
N GLU A 585 10.10 -8.18 -9.08
CA GLU A 585 8.64 -8.04 -9.06
C GLU A 585 8.09 -7.59 -10.43
N ALA A 586 8.79 -6.70 -11.15
CA ALA A 586 8.40 -6.31 -12.50
C ALA A 586 8.38 -7.50 -13.47
N LEU A 587 9.40 -8.36 -13.43
CA LEU A 587 9.45 -9.58 -14.26
C LEU A 587 8.41 -10.61 -13.79
N ARG A 588 8.13 -10.71 -12.49
CA ARG A 588 7.07 -11.60 -11.95
C ARG A 588 5.69 -11.30 -12.52
N TYR A 589 5.34 -10.02 -12.69
CA TYR A 589 4.07 -9.64 -13.34
C TYR A 589 4.05 -10.00 -14.83
N LEU A 590 5.17 -9.86 -15.54
CA LEU A 590 5.25 -10.12 -16.99
C LEU A 590 5.36 -11.62 -17.34
N LEU A 591 5.80 -12.47 -16.41
CA LEU A 591 6.08 -13.88 -16.64
C LEU A 591 4.90 -14.72 -17.18
N PRO A 592 3.66 -14.60 -16.67
CA PRO A 592 2.50 -15.30 -17.24
C PRO A 592 2.30 -14.98 -18.73
N ALA A 593 2.32 -13.70 -19.10
CA ALA A 593 2.25 -13.27 -20.49
C ALA A 593 3.38 -13.86 -21.35
N LEU A 594 4.62 -13.88 -20.84
CA LEU A 594 5.75 -14.48 -21.56
C LEU A 594 5.60 -15.99 -21.78
N CYS A 595 4.92 -16.70 -20.88
CA CYS A 595 4.62 -18.13 -21.04
C CYS A 595 3.71 -18.39 -22.26
N HIS A 596 2.76 -17.50 -22.54
CA HIS A 596 1.91 -17.58 -23.74
C HIS A 596 2.62 -17.02 -24.98
N LEU A 597 3.20 -15.82 -24.88
CA LEU A 597 3.82 -15.12 -26.00
C LEU A 597 5.05 -15.85 -26.57
N SER A 598 5.84 -16.56 -25.74
CA SER A 598 6.96 -17.37 -26.24
C SER A 598 6.53 -18.59 -27.08
N ALA A 599 5.29 -19.06 -26.94
CA ALA A 599 4.73 -20.13 -27.78
C ALA A 599 4.31 -19.62 -29.18
N GLU A 600 3.96 -18.33 -29.32
CA GLU A 600 3.52 -17.74 -30.59
C GLU A 600 4.69 -17.28 -31.48
N GLU A 601 4.64 -17.61 -32.78
CA GLU A 601 5.72 -17.35 -33.76
C GLU A 601 6.09 -15.87 -33.94
N GLY A 602 5.10 -14.97 -33.92
CA GLY A 602 5.32 -13.53 -34.10
C GLY A 602 6.01 -12.90 -32.88
N PRO A 603 5.37 -12.93 -31.70
CA PRO A 603 5.96 -12.48 -30.44
C PRO A 603 7.31 -13.14 -30.13
N ARG A 604 7.46 -14.47 -30.33
CA ARG A 604 8.71 -15.19 -30.07
C ARG A 604 9.91 -14.59 -30.79
N LYS A 605 9.78 -14.19 -32.06
CA LYS A 605 10.88 -13.57 -32.82
C LYS A 605 11.38 -12.30 -32.15
N VAL A 606 10.46 -11.41 -31.78
CA VAL A 606 10.82 -10.17 -31.08
C VAL A 606 11.45 -10.47 -29.72
N LEU A 607 10.92 -11.44 -28.96
CA LEU A 607 11.50 -11.87 -27.68
C LEU A 607 12.94 -12.41 -27.82
N LEU A 608 13.27 -13.09 -28.93
CA LEU A 608 14.63 -13.54 -29.23
C LEU A 608 15.56 -12.40 -29.66
N ASP A 609 15.05 -11.42 -30.41
CA ASP A 609 15.82 -10.26 -30.87
C ASP A 609 16.24 -9.35 -29.70
N VAL A 610 15.40 -9.26 -28.65
CA VAL A 610 15.71 -8.51 -27.41
C VAL A 610 16.33 -9.37 -26.30
N ASP A 611 16.80 -10.58 -26.62
CA ASP A 611 17.44 -11.54 -25.71
C ASP A 611 16.67 -11.81 -24.39
N THR A 612 15.39 -12.15 -24.54
CA THR A 612 14.54 -12.60 -23.43
C THR A 612 15.02 -13.91 -22.79
N PRO A 613 15.54 -14.92 -23.52
CA PRO A 613 16.06 -16.14 -22.90
C PRO A 613 17.16 -15.87 -21.87
N ALA A 614 18.12 -14.98 -22.14
CA ALA A 614 19.13 -14.61 -21.15
C ALA A 614 18.51 -13.97 -19.88
N LEU A 615 17.55 -13.05 -20.05
CA LEU A 615 16.83 -12.42 -18.92
C LEU A 615 16.15 -13.46 -18.02
N LEU A 616 15.51 -14.47 -18.61
CA LEU A 616 14.85 -15.55 -17.87
C LEU A 616 15.86 -16.47 -17.16
N VAL A 617 17.00 -16.76 -17.78
CA VAL A 617 18.09 -17.54 -17.16
C VAL A 617 18.74 -16.79 -16.00
N ASP A 618 18.95 -15.47 -16.13
CA ASP A 618 19.45 -14.62 -15.05
C ASP A 618 18.47 -14.59 -13.87
N PHE A 619 17.17 -14.40 -14.13
CA PHE A 619 16.11 -14.45 -13.12
C PHE A 619 16.06 -15.79 -12.39
N LEU A 620 16.11 -16.91 -13.11
CA LEU A 620 16.15 -18.24 -12.51
C LEU A 620 17.43 -18.46 -11.69
N SER A 621 18.58 -17.95 -12.16
CA SER A 621 19.85 -18.04 -11.45
C SER A 621 19.83 -17.28 -10.12
N GLN A 622 19.35 -16.03 -10.12
CA GLN A 622 19.18 -15.24 -8.91
C GLN A 622 18.16 -15.86 -7.94
N SER A 623 17.02 -16.31 -8.45
CA SER A 623 15.97 -16.92 -7.62
C SER A 623 16.44 -18.24 -7.01
N TRP A 624 17.23 -19.02 -7.75
CA TRP A 624 17.85 -20.24 -7.26
C TRP A 624 18.92 -19.99 -6.18
N THR A 625 19.78 -18.98 -6.31
CA THR A 625 20.77 -18.68 -5.25
C THR A 625 20.09 -18.28 -3.94
N PHE A 626 19.02 -17.48 -4.01
CA PHE A 626 18.18 -17.14 -2.85
C PHE A 626 17.52 -18.38 -2.24
N LEU A 627 16.94 -19.27 -3.06
CA LEU A 627 16.28 -20.50 -2.61
C LEU A 627 17.26 -21.55 -2.05
N ARG A 628 18.50 -21.58 -2.53
CA ARG A 628 19.60 -22.41 -2.01
C ARG A 628 20.04 -21.96 -0.62
N GLY A 629 20.00 -20.66 -0.32
CA GLY A 629 20.35 -20.11 0.99
C GLY A 629 19.32 -20.39 2.10
N LYS A 630 18.09 -20.77 1.76
CA LYS A 630 17.01 -21.04 2.73
C LYS A 630 16.99 -22.49 3.21
N THR A 631 16.71 -22.69 4.49
CA THR A 631 16.48 -24.02 5.10
C THR A 631 15.21 -24.67 4.54
N SER A 632 15.13 -26.01 4.58
CA SER A 632 14.06 -26.77 3.92
C SER A 632 12.65 -26.52 4.46
N ALA A 633 12.51 -25.92 5.65
CA ALA A 633 11.21 -25.52 6.20
C ALA A 633 10.71 -24.18 5.63
N ALA A 634 11.63 -23.32 5.20
CA ALA A 634 11.38 -21.95 4.71
C ALA A 634 11.38 -21.81 3.18
N SER A 635 11.57 -22.90 2.44
CA SER A 635 11.38 -22.93 0.98
C SER A 635 9.90 -23.12 0.65
N THR A 636 9.21 -22.00 0.46
CA THR A 636 7.85 -21.91 -0.12
C THR A 636 7.89 -22.17 -1.63
N ARG A 637 6.76 -22.59 -2.21
CA ARG A 637 6.55 -22.61 -3.67
C ARG A 637 6.73 -21.19 -4.22
N ASP A 638 7.40 -21.07 -5.36
CA ASP A 638 7.50 -19.80 -6.12
C ASP A 638 7.03 -20.07 -7.55
N PRO A 639 5.74 -19.79 -7.86
CA PRO A 639 5.17 -19.99 -9.19
C PRO A 639 5.91 -19.22 -10.28
N SER A 640 6.57 -18.10 -9.96
CA SER A 640 7.33 -17.34 -10.97
C SER A 640 8.53 -18.13 -11.51
N MET A 641 9.17 -18.97 -10.67
CA MET A 641 10.22 -19.88 -11.16
C MET A 641 9.65 -21.00 -12.04
N GLU A 642 8.44 -21.48 -11.74
CA GLU A 642 7.73 -22.49 -12.53
C GLU A 642 7.38 -21.92 -13.92
N THR A 643 6.74 -20.75 -13.97
CA THR A 643 6.38 -20.04 -15.22
C THR A 643 7.61 -19.66 -16.06
N ALA A 644 8.71 -19.23 -15.44
CA ALA A 644 9.96 -18.93 -16.15
C ALA A 644 10.56 -20.17 -16.83
N CYS A 645 10.50 -21.34 -16.18
CA CYS A 645 10.88 -22.61 -16.80
C CYS A 645 9.96 -22.98 -17.97
N SER A 646 8.65 -22.76 -17.87
CA SER A 646 7.69 -22.99 -18.96
C SER A 646 7.95 -22.08 -20.17
N ALA A 647 8.24 -20.80 -19.95
CA ALA A 647 8.62 -19.89 -21.04
C ALA A 647 9.93 -20.32 -21.72
N LEU A 648 10.95 -20.73 -20.95
CA LEU A 648 12.21 -21.29 -21.48
C LEU A 648 12.01 -22.63 -22.21
N LEU A 649 11.03 -23.44 -21.79
CA LEU A 649 10.66 -24.68 -22.47
C LEU A 649 10.08 -24.40 -23.86
N ASN A 650 9.27 -23.35 -24.04
CA ASN A 650 8.78 -22.96 -25.37
C ASN A 650 9.92 -22.63 -26.33
N PHE A 651 10.88 -21.80 -25.93
CA PHE A 651 12.09 -21.53 -26.75
C PHE A 651 12.90 -22.81 -26.99
N THR A 652 13.02 -23.70 -25.99
CA THR A 652 13.73 -24.99 -26.11
C THR A 652 13.08 -25.93 -27.15
N VAL A 653 11.74 -25.92 -27.23
CA VAL A 653 10.96 -26.71 -28.19
C VAL A 653 11.05 -26.14 -29.60
N THR A 654 10.92 -24.82 -29.72
CA THR A 654 10.70 -24.14 -31.02
C THR A 654 11.99 -23.70 -31.71
N GLU A 655 13.06 -23.42 -30.96
CA GLU A 655 14.30 -22.81 -31.48
C GLU A 655 15.55 -23.67 -31.24
N PRO A 656 15.54 -24.97 -31.62
CA PRO A 656 16.59 -25.93 -31.25
C PRO A 656 17.97 -25.57 -31.82
N GLU A 657 18.04 -24.78 -32.90
CA GLU A 657 19.30 -24.28 -33.46
C GLU A 657 19.94 -23.19 -32.60
N ARG A 658 19.13 -22.32 -31.98
CA ARG A 658 19.64 -21.29 -31.07
C ARG A 658 20.07 -21.92 -29.75
N VAL A 659 19.26 -22.81 -29.18
CA VAL A 659 19.55 -23.54 -27.93
C VAL A 659 20.91 -24.25 -27.95
N ARG A 660 21.33 -24.81 -29.09
CA ARG A 660 22.64 -25.47 -29.21
C ARG A 660 23.83 -24.51 -29.22
N LYS A 661 23.65 -23.29 -29.71
CA LYS A 661 24.71 -22.31 -30.04
C LYS A 661 24.86 -21.21 -28.99
N ASP A 662 23.76 -20.80 -28.38
CA ASP A 662 23.66 -19.65 -27.49
C ASP A 662 24.19 -19.97 -26.09
N LEU A 663 24.90 -19.01 -25.49
CA LEU A 663 25.57 -19.18 -24.19
C LEU A 663 24.57 -19.17 -23.03
N CYS A 664 23.42 -18.50 -23.16
CA CYS A 664 22.43 -18.48 -22.08
C CYS A 664 21.88 -19.89 -21.78
N PHE A 665 21.65 -20.72 -22.81
CA PHE A 665 21.22 -22.11 -22.64
C PHE A 665 22.33 -23.00 -22.05
N ARG A 666 23.62 -22.67 -22.23
CA ARG A 666 24.73 -23.35 -21.53
C ARG A 666 24.76 -23.00 -20.05
N SER A 667 24.55 -21.74 -19.69
CA SER A 667 24.38 -21.32 -18.29
C SER A 667 23.17 -22.01 -17.64
N LEU A 668 22.06 -22.16 -18.38
CA LEU A 668 20.87 -22.89 -17.95
C LEU A 668 21.14 -24.39 -17.76
N GLU A 669 21.86 -25.07 -18.65
CA GLU A 669 22.27 -26.47 -18.47
C GLU A 669 23.06 -26.68 -17.16
N VAL A 670 23.98 -25.75 -16.84
CA VAL A 670 24.76 -25.77 -15.58
C VAL A 670 23.84 -25.55 -14.37
N LEU A 671 22.99 -24.52 -14.42
CA LEU A 671 22.02 -24.21 -13.36
C LEU A 671 21.13 -25.41 -13.05
N LEU A 672 20.53 -26.04 -14.07
CA LEU A 672 19.67 -27.21 -13.92
C LEU A 672 20.42 -28.43 -13.38
N SER A 673 21.68 -28.63 -13.81
CA SER A 673 22.55 -29.71 -13.32
C SER A 673 22.93 -29.55 -11.84
N GLU A 674 22.99 -28.32 -11.34
CA GLU A 674 23.16 -28.06 -9.92
C GLU A 674 21.84 -28.07 -9.12
N ALA A 675 20.75 -27.60 -9.72
CA ALA A 675 19.47 -27.40 -9.03
C ALA A 675 18.68 -28.69 -8.85
N LEU A 676 18.51 -29.49 -9.91
CA LEU A 676 17.68 -30.69 -9.87
C LEU A 676 18.08 -31.70 -8.77
N PRO A 677 19.38 -32.02 -8.54
CA PRO A 677 19.77 -32.96 -7.48
C PRO A 677 19.39 -32.49 -6.05
N LEU A 678 19.21 -31.18 -5.85
CA LEU A 678 18.81 -30.59 -4.57
C LEU A 678 17.28 -30.43 -4.47
N LEU A 679 16.62 -30.08 -5.57
CA LEU A 679 15.16 -29.95 -5.68
C LEU A 679 14.42 -31.28 -5.46
N VAL A 680 14.94 -32.40 -5.97
CA VAL A 680 14.34 -33.74 -5.80
C VAL A 680 14.17 -34.16 -4.33
N ASN A 681 14.89 -33.53 -3.39
CA ASN A 681 14.77 -33.77 -1.96
C ASN A 681 13.85 -32.77 -1.23
N LYS A 682 13.17 -31.86 -1.95
CA LYS A 682 12.27 -30.82 -1.41
C LYS A 682 10.84 -31.04 -1.94
N PRO A 683 10.00 -31.87 -1.29
CA PRO A 683 8.67 -32.23 -1.82
C PRO A 683 7.73 -31.02 -2.02
N ARG A 684 7.85 -29.97 -1.21
CA ARG A 684 7.11 -28.70 -1.37
C ARG A 684 7.40 -27.95 -2.69
N LEU A 685 8.41 -28.37 -3.45
CA LEU A 685 8.84 -27.77 -4.71
C LEU A 685 8.72 -28.77 -5.88
N LEU A 686 7.81 -29.74 -5.78
CA LEU A 686 7.65 -30.81 -6.76
C LEU A 686 7.36 -30.26 -8.17
N VAL A 687 6.47 -29.28 -8.31
CA VAL A 687 6.11 -28.67 -9.60
C VAL A 687 7.32 -27.96 -10.23
N LEU A 688 8.10 -27.20 -9.44
CA LEU A 688 9.38 -26.63 -9.89
C LEU A 688 10.41 -27.72 -10.26
N THR A 689 10.43 -28.84 -9.53
CA THR A 689 11.30 -29.99 -9.82
C THR A 689 10.93 -30.64 -11.16
N ALA A 690 9.63 -30.79 -11.44
CA ALA A 690 9.11 -31.30 -12.71
C ALA A 690 9.45 -30.37 -13.88
N ASN A 691 9.30 -29.05 -13.69
CA ASN A 691 9.71 -28.03 -14.65
C ASN A 691 11.22 -28.12 -14.98
N CYS A 692 12.09 -28.10 -13.98
CA CYS A 692 13.54 -28.22 -14.15
C CYS A 692 13.96 -29.55 -14.80
N CYS A 693 13.30 -30.66 -14.44
CA CYS A 693 13.52 -31.97 -15.04
C CYS A 693 13.17 -31.98 -16.54
N THR A 694 11.98 -31.47 -16.87
CA THR A 694 11.46 -31.41 -18.25
C THR A 694 12.36 -30.53 -19.11
N LEU A 695 12.66 -29.31 -18.66
CA LEU A 695 13.50 -28.36 -19.38
C LEU A 695 14.90 -28.93 -19.66
N GLY A 696 15.56 -29.50 -18.66
CA GLY A 696 16.90 -30.06 -18.84
C GLY A 696 16.95 -31.33 -19.71
N LEU A 697 15.92 -32.19 -19.69
CA LEU A 697 15.79 -33.30 -20.63
C LEU A 697 15.48 -32.81 -22.06
N MET A 698 14.69 -31.76 -22.20
CA MET A 698 14.35 -31.17 -23.50
C MET A 698 15.51 -30.42 -24.15
N ILE A 699 16.43 -29.84 -23.37
CA ILE A 699 17.74 -29.39 -23.86
C ILE A 699 18.64 -30.60 -24.16
N GLY A 700 18.67 -31.59 -23.26
CA GLY A 700 19.50 -32.80 -23.40
C GLY A 700 19.26 -33.58 -24.69
N ARG A 701 18.01 -33.66 -25.18
CA ARG A 701 17.67 -34.34 -26.45
C ARG A 701 18.25 -33.67 -27.70
N LEU A 702 18.73 -32.43 -27.60
CA LEU A 702 19.33 -31.66 -28.70
C LEU A 702 20.86 -31.86 -28.79
N LYS A 703 21.49 -32.52 -27.79
CA LYS A 703 22.93 -32.78 -27.78
C LYS A 703 23.28 -33.97 -28.69
N GLU A 704 24.21 -33.76 -29.61
CA GLU A 704 24.67 -34.79 -30.55
C GLU A 704 25.97 -35.45 -30.07
N GLY A 705 26.10 -36.76 -30.34
CA GLY A 705 27.32 -37.59 -30.26
C GLY A 705 28.48 -37.14 -29.36
N GLY A 706 28.41 -37.43 -28.06
CA GLY A 706 29.50 -37.17 -27.11
C GLY A 706 29.51 -38.10 -25.90
N SER A 707 30.60 -38.06 -25.12
CA SER A 707 30.63 -38.66 -23.78
C SER A 707 29.77 -37.83 -22.83
N VAL A 708 29.03 -38.48 -21.93
CA VAL A 708 28.17 -37.78 -20.96
C VAL A 708 29.06 -37.09 -19.91
N GLU A 709 29.08 -35.76 -19.93
CA GLU A 709 29.83 -34.95 -18.96
C GLU A 709 29.39 -35.24 -17.52
N ALA A 710 30.27 -35.02 -16.54
CA ALA A 710 29.97 -35.30 -15.13
C ALA A 710 28.73 -34.54 -14.61
N GLY A 711 28.54 -33.29 -15.04
CA GLY A 711 27.34 -32.49 -14.74
C GLY A 711 26.08 -33.08 -15.36
N GLN A 712 26.11 -33.38 -16.66
CA GLN A 712 24.99 -34.01 -17.38
C GLN A 712 24.64 -35.39 -16.79
N ARG A 713 25.63 -36.20 -16.39
CA ARG A 713 25.41 -37.49 -15.73
C ARG A 713 24.70 -37.30 -14.39
N ARG A 714 25.13 -36.34 -13.56
CA ARG A 714 24.49 -36.00 -12.29
C ARG A 714 23.04 -35.52 -12.47
N PHE A 715 22.79 -34.70 -13.48
CA PHE A 715 21.43 -34.28 -13.87
C PHE A 715 20.57 -35.49 -14.24
N LEU A 716 21.03 -36.32 -15.19
CA LEU A 716 20.28 -37.49 -15.68
C LEU A 716 20.00 -38.52 -14.57
N SER A 717 20.98 -38.83 -13.71
CA SER A 717 20.77 -39.67 -12.52
C SER A 717 19.71 -39.12 -11.56
N SER A 718 19.59 -37.79 -11.47
CA SER A 718 18.59 -37.13 -10.61
C SER A 718 17.20 -37.13 -11.27
N ALA A 719 17.13 -36.83 -12.58
CA ALA A 719 15.92 -36.93 -13.38
C ALA A 719 15.35 -38.35 -13.39
N LEU A 720 16.17 -39.38 -13.57
CA LEU A 720 15.73 -40.78 -13.52
C LEU A 720 15.16 -41.17 -12.15
N ARG A 721 15.78 -40.74 -11.05
CA ARG A 721 15.26 -40.97 -9.69
C ARG A 721 13.93 -40.25 -9.44
N PHE A 722 13.78 -39.04 -9.99
CA PHE A 722 12.55 -38.26 -9.91
C PHE A 722 11.42 -38.88 -10.74
N LEU A 723 11.64 -39.21 -12.01
CA LEU A 723 10.63 -39.83 -12.87
C LEU A 723 10.18 -41.19 -12.34
N ARG A 724 11.06 -41.93 -11.66
CA ARG A 724 10.74 -43.18 -10.96
C ARG A 724 9.82 -43.00 -9.75
N SER A 725 9.76 -41.82 -9.13
CA SER A 725 9.05 -41.63 -7.86
C SER A 725 7.56 -41.29 -8.00
N ALA A 726 7.07 -41.04 -9.20
CA ALA A 726 5.69 -40.58 -9.44
C ALA A 726 4.61 -41.65 -9.27
N LEU A 727 4.95 -42.92 -9.51
CA LEU A 727 4.01 -44.04 -9.57
C LEU A 727 4.40 -45.14 -8.57
N ASP A 728 3.42 -45.72 -7.88
CA ASP A 728 3.63 -46.77 -6.88
C ASP A 728 2.85 -48.07 -7.23
N SER A 729 3.48 -49.23 -7.04
CA SER A 729 2.88 -50.57 -7.16
C SER A 729 2.66 -51.27 -5.81
N SER A 730 2.83 -50.56 -4.68
CA SER A 730 2.59 -51.11 -3.34
C SER A 730 1.20 -51.73 -3.12
N SER A 731 0.21 -51.35 -3.93
CA SER A 731 -1.17 -51.89 -3.91
C SER A 731 -1.47 -52.99 -4.95
N SER A 732 -0.47 -53.69 -5.49
CA SER A 732 -0.69 -54.79 -6.43
C SER A 732 -1.31 -56.05 -5.77
N PRO A 733 -2.23 -56.77 -6.45
CA PRO A 733 -2.69 -56.56 -7.83
C PRO A 733 -3.82 -55.52 -7.92
N GLY A 734 -3.59 -54.45 -8.69
CA GLY A 734 -4.54 -53.36 -8.88
C GLY A 734 -4.06 -52.36 -9.93
N PRO A 735 -4.84 -51.28 -10.20
CA PRO A 735 -4.36 -50.16 -11.00
C PRO A 735 -3.21 -49.45 -10.29
N VAL A 736 -2.23 -48.97 -11.06
CA VAL A 736 -1.16 -48.09 -10.54
C VAL A 736 -1.79 -46.85 -9.93
N LYS A 737 -1.32 -46.46 -8.74
CA LYS A 737 -1.64 -45.16 -8.15
C LYS A 737 -0.47 -44.19 -8.30
N VAL A 738 -0.80 -42.91 -8.33
CA VAL A 738 0.17 -41.83 -8.10
C VAL A 738 0.69 -41.98 -6.67
N SER A 739 1.99 -41.80 -6.48
CA SER A 739 2.62 -41.86 -5.15
C SER A 739 2.07 -40.78 -4.22
N LEU A 740 1.94 -41.08 -2.92
CA LEU A 740 1.48 -40.12 -1.89
C LEU A 740 2.26 -38.80 -1.87
N SER A 741 3.54 -38.80 -2.29
CA SER A 741 4.37 -37.60 -2.38
C SER A 741 4.08 -36.71 -3.60
N TRP A 742 3.26 -37.19 -4.54
CA TRP A 742 2.84 -36.51 -5.76
C TRP A 742 1.35 -36.16 -5.77
N GLU A 743 0.53 -36.78 -4.92
CA GLU A 743 -0.94 -36.67 -4.92
C GLU A 743 -1.43 -35.20 -4.87
N ASP A 744 -0.93 -34.40 -3.92
CA ASP A 744 -1.25 -32.97 -3.75
C ASP A 744 -0.83 -32.05 -4.93
N SER A 745 -0.06 -32.55 -5.89
CA SER A 745 0.51 -31.75 -6.99
C SER A 745 0.47 -32.47 -8.34
N TRP A 746 -0.32 -33.55 -8.45
CA TRP A 746 -0.36 -34.36 -9.66
C TRP A 746 -0.96 -33.59 -10.83
N ASP A 747 -2.05 -32.85 -10.59
CA ASP A 747 -2.73 -32.08 -11.64
C ASP A 747 -1.81 -31.00 -12.26
N ASP A 748 -0.96 -30.36 -11.43
CA ASP A 748 0.05 -29.38 -11.87
C ASP A 748 1.28 -30.05 -12.56
N ALA A 749 1.61 -31.30 -12.24
CA ALA A 749 2.87 -31.94 -12.60
C ALA A 749 2.77 -33.09 -13.62
N ALA A 750 1.59 -33.64 -13.87
CA ALA A 750 1.39 -34.83 -14.69
C ALA A 750 1.89 -34.64 -16.14
N GLU A 751 1.51 -33.54 -16.79
CA GLU A 751 1.96 -33.26 -18.17
C GLU A 751 3.46 -33.03 -18.27
N LEU A 752 4.07 -32.37 -17.27
CA LEU A 752 5.53 -32.21 -17.19
C LEU A 752 6.24 -33.56 -17.02
N TRP A 753 5.69 -34.47 -16.21
CA TRP A 753 6.22 -35.82 -16.05
C TRP A 753 6.10 -36.64 -17.34
N ARG A 754 4.95 -36.58 -18.04
CA ARG A 754 4.76 -37.25 -19.35
C ARG A 754 5.70 -36.69 -20.42
N LEU A 755 5.84 -35.35 -20.51
CA LEU A 755 6.75 -34.69 -21.44
C LEU A 755 8.22 -35.01 -21.12
N SER A 756 8.59 -35.12 -19.84
CA SER A 756 9.91 -35.59 -19.42
C SER A 756 10.21 -37.02 -19.90
N LEU A 757 9.23 -37.94 -19.91
CA LEU A 757 9.42 -39.29 -20.45
C LEU A 757 9.68 -39.29 -21.96
N GLN A 758 8.93 -38.49 -22.72
CA GLN A 758 9.15 -38.30 -24.16
C GLN A 758 10.53 -37.67 -24.42
N ALA A 759 10.91 -36.66 -23.63
CA ALA A 759 12.23 -36.03 -23.68
C ALA A 759 13.37 -37.01 -23.37
N LEU A 760 13.19 -37.89 -22.38
CA LEU A 760 14.13 -38.97 -22.05
C LEU A 760 14.28 -39.98 -23.20
N GLY A 761 13.18 -40.34 -23.86
CA GLY A 761 13.20 -41.12 -25.10
C GLY A 761 14.00 -40.41 -26.21
N GLY A 762 13.79 -39.10 -26.38
CA GLY A 762 14.58 -38.26 -27.28
C GLY A 762 16.09 -38.26 -26.94
N CYS A 763 16.44 -38.11 -25.66
CA CYS A 763 17.82 -38.20 -25.17
C CYS A 763 18.47 -39.54 -25.54
N ALA A 764 17.76 -40.66 -25.37
CA ALA A 764 18.26 -41.99 -25.74
C ALA A 764 18.45 -42.17 -27.27
N ARG A 765 17.63 -41.50 -28.10
CA ARG A 765 17.80 -41.47 -29.57
C ARG A 765 19.03 -40.66 -30.00
N ALA A 766 19.27 -39.53 -29.35
CA ALA A 766 20.37 -38.61 -29.65
C ALA A 766 21.74 -39.08 -29.11
N GLN A 767 21.75 -39.66 -27.91
CA GLN A 767 22.96 -40.11 -27.20
C GLN A 767 22.78 -41.55 -26.68
N PRO A 768 23.20 -42.58 -27.45
CA PRO A 768 23.04 -43.98 -27.06
C PRO A 768 23.69 -44.36 -25.72
N SER A 769 24.73 -43.65 -25.30
CA SER A 769 25.39 -43.77 -23.99
C SER A 769 24.46 -43.50 -22.79
N ILE A 770 23.37 -42.76 -22.97
CA ILE A 770 22.37 -42.55 -21.92
C ILE A 770 21.63 -43.87 -21.59
N THR A 771 21.50 -44.80 -22.54
CA THR A 771 20.80 -46.08 -22.30
C THR A 771 21.50 -46.98 -21.28
N THR A 772 22.84 -46.87 -21.12
CA THR A 772 23.55 -47.60 -20.07
C THR A 772 23.27 -46.99 -18.70
N LEU A 773 23.28 -45.65 -18.60
CA LEU A 773 22.93 -44.93 -17.37
C LEU A 773 21.50 -45.24 -16.89
N ILE A 774 20.52 -45.31 -17.81
CA ILE A 774 19.13 -45.67 -17.51
C ILE A 774 19.02 -47.08 -16.90
N ARG A 775 19.87 -48.02 -17.33
CA ARG A 775 19.97 -49.36 -16.76
C ARG A 775 20.74 -49.39 -15.43
N GLU A 776 21.82 -48.62 -15.31
CA GLU A 776 22.64 -48.50 -14.10
C GLU A 776 21.86 -47.91 -12.90
N GLU A 777 21.08 -46.84 -13.12
CA GLU A 777 20.19 -46.25 -12.09
C GLU A 777 18.93 -47.12 -11.82
N GLY A 778 18.77 -48.24 -12.53
CA GLY A 778 17.69 -49.20 -12.34
C GLY A 778 16.30 -48.72 -12.77
N TRP A 779 16.20 -47.60 -13.49
CA TRP A 779 14.91 -47.02 -13.94
C TRP A 779 14.15 -48.00 -14.83
N LEU A 780 14.79 -48.56 -15.86
CA LEU A 780 14.16 -49.50 -16.79
C LEU A 780 13.60 -50.73 -16.07
N ARG A 781 14.40 -51.32 -15.16
CA ARG A 781 14.01 -52.50 -14.36
C ARG A 781 12.79 -52.20 -13.49
N HIS A 782 12.77 -51.03 -12.84
CA HIS A 782 11.65 -50.62 -12.00
C HIS A 782 10.37 -50.41 -12.82
N MET A 783 10.45 -49.67 -13.94
CA MET A 783 9.26 -49.44 -14.79
C MET A 783 8.71 -50.73 -15.39
N LEU A 784 9.56 -51.67 -15.80
CA LEU A 784 9.11 -52.98 -16.29
C LEU A 784 8.47 -53.83 -15.18
N ALA A 785 8.99 -53.77 -13.95
CA ALA A 785 8.38 -54.47 -12.81
C ALA A 785 7.02 -53.88 -12.44
N MET A 786 6.90 -52.54 -12.39
CA MET A 786 5.63 -51.80 -12.24
C MET A 786 4.59 -52.25 -13.29
N LEU A 787 4.94 -52.12 -14.57
CA LEU A 787 4.03 -52.40 -15.69
C LEU A 787 3.62 -53.89 -15.80
N HIS A 788 4.43 -54.80 -15.24
CA HIS A 788 4.12 -56.22 -15.14
C HIS A 788 3.18 -56.55 -13.97
N GLN A 789 3.31 -55.85 -12.83
CA GLN A 789 2.56 -56.12 -11.60
C GLN A 789 1.18 -55.45 -11.53
N CYS A 790 0.91 -54.45 -12.37
CA CYS A 790 -0.30 -53.63 -12.29
C CYS A 790 -1.25 -53.88 -13.46
N SER A 791 -2.56 -53.83 -13.20
CA SER A 791 -3.60 -54.16 -14.18
C SER A 791 -3.86 -53.03 -15.18
N ALA A 792 -3.72 -51.77 -14.73
CA ALA A 792 -3.90 -50.56 -15.53
C ALA A 792 -2.98 -49.43 -15.05
N LEU A 793 -2.72 -48.47 -15.93
CA LEU A 793 -2.11 -47.18 -15.60
C LEU A 793 -3.20 -46.13 -15.28
N PRO A 794 -2.83 -44.96 -14.69
CA PRO A 794 -3.81 -43.94 -14.31
C PRO A 794 -4.66 -43.44 -15.48
N ASP A 795 -4.06 -43.30 -16.67
CA ASP A 795 -4.70 -42.77 -17.86
C ASP A 795 -3.98 -43.19 -19.16
N GLN A 796 -4.61 -42.95 -20.31
CA GLN A 796 -4.09 -43.31 -21.64
C GLN A 796 -2.86 -42.49 -22.06
N LEU A 797 -2.76 -41.20 -21.70
CA LEU A 797 -1.61 -40.35 -22.03
C LEU A 797 -0.36 -40.82 -21.28
N THR A 798 -0.52 -41.22 -20.02
CA THR A 798 0.52 -41.86 -19.20
C THR A 798 1.00 -43.17 -19.82
N GLN A 799 0.09 -44.00 -20.37
CA GLN A 799 0.47 -45.21 -21.10
C GLN A 799 1.27 -44.86 -22.36
N GLU A 800 0.85 -43.87 -23.15
CA GLU A 800 1.52 -43.50 -24.40
C GLU A 800 2.90 -42.88 -24.19
N ALA A 801 3.08 -42.03 -23.16
CA ALA A 801 4.37 -41.45 -22.81
C ALA A 801 5.39 -42.52 -22.35
N LEU A 802 4.95 -43.48 -21.52
CA LEU A 802 5.78 -44.61 -21.11
C LEU A 802 6.09 -45.55 -22.28
N GLU A 803 5.11 -45.84 -23.11
CA GLU A 803 5.28 -46.68 -24.30
C GLU A 803 6.30 -46.07 -25.27
N GLU A 804 6.24 -44.76 -25.54
CA GLU A 804 7.21 -44.08 -26.43
C GLU A 804 8.63 -44.10 -25.85
N ALA A 805 8.79 -43.82 -24.56
CA ALA A 805 10.08 -43.86 -23.89
C ALA A 805 10.72 -45.26 -23.97
N LEU A 806 9.94 -46.32 -23.70
CA LEU A 806 10.40 -47.71 -23.79
C LEU A 806 10.72 -48.13 -25.23
N CYS A 807 9.94 -47.69 -26.22
CA CYS A 807 10.25 -47.92 -27.64
C CYS A 807 11.61 -47.31 -28.02
N ALA A 808 11.86 -46.06 -27.62
CA ALA A 808 13.13 -45.38 -27.90
C ALA A 808 14.34 -46.12 -27.30
N LEU A 809 14.20 -46.72 -26.11
CA LEU A 809 15.25 -47.54 -25.49
C LEU A 809 15.46 -48.86 -26.24
N ALA A 810 14.38 -49.54 -26.65
CA ALA A 810 14.44 -50.79 -27.41
C ALA A 810 15.06 -50.61 -28.80
N GLU A 811 14.78 -49.49 -29.48
CA GLU A 811 15.35 -49.18 -30.80
C GLU A 811 16.85 -48.88 -30.75
N ARG A 812 17.35 -48.31 -29.64
CA ARG A 812 18.70 -47.76 -29.55
C ARG A 812 19.69 -48.63 -28.78
N CYS A 813 19.21 -49.56 -27.96
CA CYS A 813 20.05 -50.46 -27.18
C CYS A 813 19.55 -51.91 -27.28
N PRO A 814 20.32 -52.83 -27.92
CA PRO A 814 19.95 -54.24 -28.03
C PRO A 814 19.71 -54.92 -26.68
N VAL A 815 20.43 -54.51 -25.63
CA VAL A 815 20.26 -55.07 -24.27
C VAL A 815 18.95 -54.60 -23.65
N CYS A 816 18.57 -53.32 -23.82
CA CYS A 816 17.24 -52.84 -23.41
C CYS A 816 16.14 -53.60 -24.17
N LYS A 817 16.30 -53.81 -25.49
CA LYS A 817 15.34 -54.56 -26.31
C LYS A 817 15.13 -55.98 -25.80
N GLN A 818 16.20 -56.68 -25.44
CA GLN A 818 16.13 -58.01 -24.85
C GLN A 818 15.44 -58.00 -23.48
N GLU A 819 15.85 -57.11 -22.56
CA GLU A 819 15.24 -57.00 -21.23
C GLU A 819 13.72 -56.70 -21.29
N ILE A 820 13.29 -55.84 -22.21
CA ILE A 820 11.86 -55.54 -22.42
C ILE A 820 11.14 -56.76 -23.03
N GLY A 821 11.76 -57.48 -23.98
CA GLY A 821 11.19 -58.67 -24.62
C GLY A 821 11.02 -59.86 -23.67
N ASP A 822 12.02 -60.10 -22.83
CA ASP A 822 11.98 -61.12 -21.79
C ASP A 822 10.86 -60.84 -20.77
N MET A 823 10.58 -59.57 -20.46
CA MET A 823 9.46 -59.18 -19.59
C MET A 823 8.11 -59.28 -20.30
N MET A 824 8.02 -58.86 -21.57
CA MET A 824 6.78 -58.96 -22.36
C MET A 824 6.37 -60.42 -22.64
N THR A 825 7.33 -61.34 -22.82
CA THR A 825 7.02 -62.76 -23.04
C THR A 825 6.58 -63.50 -21.79
N ARG A 826 6.95 -63.01 -20.60
CA ARG A 826 6.51 -63.52 -19.29
C ARG A 826 5.12 -63.04 -18.87
N SER A 827 4.50 -62.13 -19.62
CA SER A 827 3.25 -61.45 -19.24
C SER A 827 2.17 -61.58 -20.32
N SER A 828 1.20 -62.48 -20.13
CA SER A 828 -0.05 -62.49 -20.91
C SER A 828 -1.04 -61.42 -20.43
N GLU A 829 -0.91 -60.97 -19.19
CA GLU A 829 -1.81 -60.05 -18.48
C GLU A 829 -1.02 -58.83 -17.93
N GLY A 830 -1.72 -57.78 -17.51
CA GLY A 830 -1.13 -56.55 -16.96
C GLY A 830 -0.94 -55.40 -17.97
N ALA A 831 -0.63 -54.20 -17.47
CA ALA A 831 -0.53 -52.98 -18.28
C ALA A 831 0.52 -53.07 -19.41
N LEU A 832 1.62 -53.82 -19.20
CA LEU A 832 2.66 -54.03 -20.20
C LEU A 832 2.15 -54.74 -21.47
N SER A 833 1.17 -55.64 -21.39
CA SER A 833 0.67 -56.38 -22.56
C SER A 833 -0.22 -55.52 -23.48
N ASN A 834 -0.76 -54.42 -22.96
CA ASN A 834 -1.57 -53.45 -23.71
C ASN A 834 -0.74 -52.52 -24.61
N MET A 835 0.58 -52.43 -24.41
CA MET A 835 1.51 -51.59 -25.18
C MET A 835 1.83 -52.19 -26.57
N LYS A 836 0.93 -51.91 -27.52
CA LYS A 836 0.97 -52.44 -28.91
C LYS A 836 2.13 -51.91 -29.76
N LYS A 837 2.57 -50.65 -29.59
CA LYS A 837 3.73 -50.08 -30.29
C LYS A 837 5.02 -50.70 -29.74
N LEU A 838 5.14 -50.82 -28.41
CA LEU A 838 6.30 -51.43 -27.78
C LEU A 838 6.48 -52.90 -28.21
N LYS A 839 5.40 -53.68 -28.21
CA LYS A 839 5.41 -55.06 -28.71
C LYS A 839 5.93 -55.16 -30.15
N LYS A 840 5.55 -54.24 -31.05
CA LYS A 840 6.07 -54.18 -32.43
C LYS A 840 7.57 -53.83 -32.49
N SER A 841 8.05 -52.94 -31.64
CA SER A 841 9.48 -52.54 -31.62
C SER A 841 10.41 -53.66 -31.13
N VAL A 842 9.90 -54.52 -30.23
CA VAL A 842 10.68 -55.56 -29.55
C VAL A 842 10.66 -56.90 -30.30
N VAL A 843 9.55 -57.25 -30.98
CA VAL A 843 9.50 -58.46 -31.82
C VAL A 843 10.60 -58.42 -32.88
N VAL A 844 11.49 -59.40 -32.81
CA VAL A 844 12.49 -59.69 -33.84
C VAL A 844 11.79 -60.42 -34.99
N LYS A 845 12.12 -60.05 -36.23
CA LYS A 845 11.71 -60.78 -37.43
C LYS A 845 12.59 -62.01 -37.63
#